data_AF-A0A2X0MGB2-F1
#
_entry.id   AF-A0A2X0MGB2-F1
#
_cell.length_a   1.000
_cell.length_b   1.000
_cell.length_c   1.000
_cell.angle_alpha   90.00
_cell.angle_beta   90.00
_cell.angle_gamma   90.00
#
_symmetry.space_group_name_H-M   'P 1'
#
loop_
_entity.id
_entity.type
_entity.pdbx_description
1 polymer ?
#
loop_
_entity_poly.entity_id
_entity_poly.type
_entity_poly.pdbx_seq_one_letter_code
_entity_poly.pdbx_strand_id
1 'polypeptide(L)'
;MRETVEKIFWDRILAFNKSFAMASFGTSKGHGIISGSGPPSFYLSGAVFHRIGTLAPGPADDPVFAQILFLAPTERIEARRRFNGPPEEVRRLDSAYQQIVPVLDGMLQLHNSRVKLFLMAQEFMNSKASHMYQLRLLAPRNRDPRTYNLPTQEEVAVILPGDDTEYRSSRREIVVRLRHPPNNDSSRIQLIHNGHPALMAVTYPLLLPYGKDWYHNRIPLSQNAIATEAARRVRDKNGVLQRTTDNANANPQTGTAGSKHVTQSQFNTYYFHIRPHNISYPTLFLGGRLFQKFVADAWAMTEQEWLYWMRANQKKLRAKEYLSLQASLAEGLDPAQIGKRGILPSSHTGSPCQMIQLYQDAMAIVRVFGAPDIFITMTCNPAWSEIVNALLPGQTASDRPDIVTRVFHGKLKALLADVLGDGCAPGVFGKVIAYVYVVKFQKRGLPHAHILFIMDPEDKPKTNDDYDKIVTAEIPDRDKFPALFETITNSMLHRRCDRPGNHTCHDKHGKCTKRFPKRLQPCTTSEDGGYPHYRCRGIHQYVKFPGTAQEEVYTDANVVPTNPFLASKYNCHVNVEIASGVAVIKYLYKYVYKGHDRTSFTIDEPGAQDEINNFLDARYVCAPEAIHRIFRFGMHDRDPAVARLALHLPNEQQVRFNPDHGAPDLSAPPETMLTAFIKLCAKTPPDFNAQGLLYADVPTRFRWNSEDRAWVPRKRDNRTIGRIFFCGPEGGERYYLRLLLLKVPSPTTSAHLRTFNCVEFRTFREACVKRGLLRNDVEANRCLTKAVIFRTGHKLRHLFAMLLTADDGVTNAAQLWTRHYDNLTQDVKYHLRNQRQQMMITPEHVANWGLLQLNNILQRLDSSLADHGLPLPTIHFDDEAATNRLILEESATPAELHEMDALWRKNIELCNTEQRIVVETVLDSILNNRGKVFFIDAPGGTGKTFLEITILAQIRSEGKYALVVASSGIAALLLSKGRTAHSRFKIPIDIFDESTCNVPKQGQLAELF
;
A
#
# COMPACT_ATOMS: atom_id res chain seq x y z
N MET A 1 -27.89 33.78 5.12
CA MET A 1 -27.90 33.46 6.57
C MET A 1 -26.56 33.87 7.15
N ARG A 2 -26.53 34.73 8.17
CA ARG A 2 -25.29 35.02 8.92
C ARG A 2 -24.89 33.74 9.67
N GLU A 3 -23.64 33.31 9.54
CA GLU A 3 -23.14 32.16 10.31
C GLU A 3 -23.09 32.52 11.80
N THR A 4 -23.59 31.64 12.67
CA THR A 4 -23.54 31.86 14.11
C THR A 4 -22.13 31.60 14.65
N VAL A 5 -21.82 32.16 15.82
CA VAL A 5 -20.50 32.04 16.47
C VAL A 5 -20.17 30.56 16.76
N GLU A 6 -21.16 29.76 17.15
CA GLU A 6 -21.01 28.33 17.42
C GLU A 6 -20.64 27.55 16.15
N LYS A 7 -21.27 27.87 15.02
CA LYS A 7 -20.98 27.21 13.74
C LYS A 7 -19.54 27.47 13.31
N ILE A 8 -19.08 28.72 13.45
CA ILE A 8 -17.68 29.12 13.17
C ILE A 8 -16.71 28.34 14.06
N PHE A 9 -17.00 28.22 15.37
CA PHE A 9 -16.17 27.45 16.29
C PHE A 9 -16.00 26.00 15.83
N TRP A 10 -17.11 25.34 15.49
CA TRP A 10 -17.12 23.95 15.03
C TRP A 10 -16.38 23.75 13.70
N ASP A 11 -16.65 24.60 12.70
CA ASP A 11 -16.02 24.49 11.38
C ASP A 11 -14.50 24.76 11.41
N ARG A 12 -14.05 25.64 12.33
CA ARG A 12 -12.66 26.04 12.52
C ARG A 12 -12.01 25.46 13.78
N ILE A 13 -12.57 24.41 14.39
CA ILE A 13 -12.10 23.84 15.67
C ILE A 13 -10.61 23.43 15.66
N LEU A 14 -10.10 22.99 14.50
CA LEU A 14 -8.68 22.69 14.31
C LEU A 14 -7.78 23.93 14.50
N ALA A 15 -8.23 25.09 13.99
CA ALA A 15 -7.52 26.36 14.11
C ALA A 15 -7.56 26.85 15.57
N PHE A 16 -8.74 26.84 16.20
CA PHE A 16 -8.87 27.15 17.63
C PHE A 16 -7.94 26.28 18.48
N ASN A 17 -7.95 24.95 18.30
CA ASN A 17 -7.03 24.09 19.04
C ASN A 17 -5.56 24.45 18.81
N LYS A 18 -5.18 24.77 17.57
CA LYS A 18 -3.80 25.19 17.23
C LYS A 18 -3.39 26.45 18.00
N SER A 19 -4.30 27.41 18.20
CA SER A 19 -4.05 28.65 18.96
C SER A 19 -3.82 28.45 20.45
N PHE A 20 -4.28 27.32 21.01
CA PHE A 20 -4.10 26.98 22.43
C PHE A 20 -3.06 25.87 22.65
N ALA A 21 -2.66 25.16 21.59
CA ALA A 21 -1.70 24.08 21.67
C ALA A 21 -0.32 24.59 22.11
N MET A 22 0.33 23.85 23.00
CA MET A 22 1.70 24.13 23.46
C MET A 22 2.73 23.44 22.56
N ALA A 23 2.34 22.38 21.87
CA ALA A 23 3.18 21.66 20.91
C ALA A 23 2.52 21.60 19.52
N SER A 24 3.34 21.72 18.50
CA SER A 24 2.91 21.57 17.11
C SER A 24 2.81 20.10 16.71
N PHE A 25 1.88 19.82 15.80
CA PHE A 25 1.72 18.54 15.11
C PHE A 25 2.19 18.70 13.67
N GLY A 26 3.02 17.78 13.19
CA GLY A 26 3.50 17.76 11.81
C GLY A 26 3.65 16.35 11.25
N THR A 27 3.84 16.28 9.94
CA THR A 27 3.98 15.04 9.17
C THR A 27 5.07 15.21 8.11
N SER A 28 5.84 14.16 7.79
CA SER A 28 6.97 14.27 6.84
C SER A 28 6.55 14.56 5.40
N LYS A 29 5.36 14.11 4.96
CA LYS A 29 4.86 14.34 3.59
C LYS A 29 3.70 15.33 3.54
N GLY A 30 2.76 15.25 4.49
CA GLY A 30 1.65 16.18 4.57
C GLY A 30 0.43 15.59 5.30
N HIS A 31 -0.51 16.46 5.62
CA HIS A 31 -1.79 16.11 6.22
C HIS A 31 -2.82 17.17 5.81
N GLY A 32 -4.09 16.83 5.91
CA GLY A 32 -5.14 17.76 5.52
C GLY A 32 -6.52 17.14 5.58
N ILE A 33 -7.46 17.77 4.90
CA ILE A 33 -8.84 17.29 4.76
C ILE A 33 -9.01 16.84 3.32
N ILE A 34 -9.52 15.62 3.16
CA ILE A 34 -9.92 15.13 1.86
C ILE A 34 -11.29 15.75 1.52
N SER A 35 -11.31 16.77 0.66
CA SER A 35 -12.54 17.40 0.13
C SER A 35 -12.87 16.83 -1.26
N GLY A 36 -13.23 15.55 -1.32
CA GLY A 36 -13.74 14.90 -2.53
C GLY A 36 -15.27 14.87 -2.60
N SER A 37 -15.83 14.10 -3.53
CA SER A 37 -17.30 13.91 -3.65
C SER A 37 -17.94 13.05 -2.55
N GLY A 38 -17.23 12.80 -1.43
CA GLY A 38 -17.69 12.02 -0.29
C GLY A 38 -17.48 12.80 1.01
N PRO A 39 -17.90 12.25 2.17
CA PRO A 39 -17.81 12.95 3.44
C PRO A 39 -16.36 13.36 3.77
N PRO A 40 -16.10 14.61 4.17
CA PRO A 40 -14.75 15.09 4.39
C PRO A 40 -14.09 14.34 5.55
N SER A 41 -12.91 13.79 5.29
CA SER A 41 -12.12 13.08 6.30
C SER A 41 -10.73 13.68 6.39
N PHE A 42 -10.23 13.83 7.62
CA PHE A 42 -8.83 14.10 7.89
C PHE A 42 -7.97 12.94 7.41
N TYR A 43 -6.80 13.25 6.87
CA TYR A 43 -5.77 12.29 6.50
C TYR A 43 -4.39 12.73 6.97
N LEU A 44 -3.53 11.75 7.22
CA LEU A 44 -2.10 11.95 7.41
C LEU A 44 -1.31 11.18 6.37
N SER A 45 -0.13 11.70 6.02
CA SER A 45 0.81 11.06 5.12
C SER A 45 2.25 11.24 5.61
N GLY A 46 3.03 10.16 5.59
CA GLY A 46 4.39 10.14 6.13
C GLY A 46 4.46 9.86 7.64
N ALA A 47 5.64 10.09 8.21
CA ALA A 47 5.91 9.98 9.65
C ALA A 47 5.33 11.18 10.40
N VAL A 48 4.65 10.92 11.53
CA VAL A 48 4.18 11.97 12.45
C VAL A 48 5.31 12.38 13.38
N PHE A 49 5.42 13.69 13.61
CA PHE A 49 6.32 14.28 14.58
C PHE A 49 5.65 15.45 15.31
N HIS A 50 6.07 15.65 16.55
CA HIS A 50 5.59 16.75 17.37
C HIS A 50 6.74 17.59 17.84
N ARG A 51 6.53 18.90 17.86
CA ARG A 51 7.62 19.86 17.95
C ARG A 51 7.24 20.97 18.92
N ILE A 52 8.14 21.32 19.83
CA ILE A 52 7.99 22.42 20.77
C ILE A 52 9.12 23.43 20.58
N GLY A 53 8.73 24.71 20.45
CA GLY A 53 9.65 25.83 20.24
C GLY A 53 10.13 26.44 21.56
N THR A 54 10.85 27.55 21.45
CA THR A 54 11.22 28.39 22.60
C THR A 54 10.01 29.06 23.23
N LEU A 55 10.15 29.48 24.49
CA LEU A 55 9.10 30.19 25.23
C LEU A 55 8.97 31.66 24.79
N ALA A 56 10.04 32.28 24.27
CA ALA A 56 10.01 33.61 23.68
C ALA A 56 10.06 33.56 22.14
N PRO A 57 9.30 34.44 21.44
CA PRO A 57 9.43 34.62 20.00
C PRO A 57 10.77 35.26 19.63
N GLY A 58 11.18 35.10 18.37
CA GLY A 58 12.33 35.83 17.80
C GLY A 58 12.02 37.33 17.69
N PRO A 59 13.05 38.21 17.56
CA PRO A 59 12.87 39.66 17.53
C PRO A 59 11.93 40.18 16.41
N ALA A 60 11.72 39.40 15.35
CA ALA A 60 10.91 39.74 14.19
C ALA A 60 9.80 38.70 13.89
N ASP A 61 9.58 37.72 14.78
CA ASP A 61 8.64 36.63 14.56
C ASP A 61 7.35 36.82 15.38
N ASP A 62 6.19 36.54 14.78
CA ASP A 62 4.93 36.46 15.53
C ASP A 62 4.96 35.28 16.53
N PRO A 63 4.40 35.44 17.74
CA PRO A 63 4.34 34.38 18.74
C PRO A 63 3.41 33.24 18.33
N VAL A 64 3.88 32.00 18.47
CA VAL A 64 3.15 30.78 18.08
C VAL A 64 3.10 29.72 19.20
N PHE A 65 2.04 28.91 19.23
CA PHE A 65 1.85 27.81 20.18
C PHE A 65 2.05 28.24 21.65
N ALA A 66 2.98 27.60 22.38
CA ALA A 66 3.27 27.92 23.78
C ALA A 66 3.68 29.39 23.97
N GLN A 67 4.35 30.04 23.00
CA GLN A 67 4.78 31.44 23.10
C GLN A 67 3.61 32.40 23.34
N ILE A 68 2.43 32.07 22.79
CA ILE A 68 1.23 32.88 22.95
C ILE A 68 0.78 32.91 24.41
N LEU A 69 1.08 31.87 25.21
CA LEU A 69 0.78 31.87 26.66
C LEU A 69 1.61 32.92 27.41
N PHE A 70 2.72 33.38 26.86
CA PHE A 70 3.64 34.32 27.52
C PHE A 70 3.34 35.79 27.22
N LEU A 71 2.35 36.09 26.38
CA LEU A 71 1.97 37.50 26.12
C LEU A 71 1.03 38.03 27.20
N ALA A 72 0.85 39.36 27.26
CA ALA A 72 -0.18 39.95 28.13
C ALA A 72 -1.59 39.49 27.70
N PRO A 73 -2.58 39.38 28.61
CA PRO A 73 -3.89 38.80 28.30
C PRO A 73 -4.59 39.35 27.04
N THR A 74 -4.50 40.66 26.82
CA THR A 74 -5.04 41.34 25.62
C THR A 74 -4.26 40.99 24.35
N GLU A 75 -2.94 40.94 24.44
CA GLU A 75 -2.03 40.54 23.35
C GLU A 75 -2.18 39.06 22.98
N ARG A 76 -2.50 38.17 23.93
CA ARG A 76 -2.75 36.74 23.66
C ARG A 76 -3.91 36.57 22.68
N ILE A 77 -5.01 37.28 22.92
CA ILE A 77 -6.21 37.19 22.09
C ILE A 77 -5.90 37.65 20.66
N GLU A 78 -5.16 38.74 20.53
CA GLU A 78 -4.77 39.29 19.23
C GLU A 78 -3.75 38.39 18.50
N ALA A 79 -2.76 37.85 19.21
CA ALA A 79 -1.81 36.89 18.65
C ALA A 79 -2.50 35.61 18.15
N ARG A 80 -3.44 35.04 18.93
CA ARG A 80 -4.24 33.87 18.50
C ARG A 80 -5.09 34.16 17.28
N ARG A 81 -5.58 35.41 17.16
CA ARG A 81 -6.34 35.87 16.00
C ARG A 81 -5.43 35.93 14.76
N ARG A 82 -4.26 36.58 14.83
CA ARG A 82 -3.29 36.65 13.72
C ARG A 82 -2.80 35.27 13.28
N PHE A 83 -2.60 34.36 14.23
CA PHE A 83 -2.12 33.00 13.97
C PHE A 83 -3.06 32.13 13.13
N ASN A 84 -4.34 32.49 12.99
CA ASN A 84 -5.38 31.67 12.35
C ASN A 84 -5.68 32.00 10.88
N GLY A 85 -5.07 33.02 10.28
CA GLY A 85 -5.22 33.27 8.84
C GLY A 85 -4.90 34.70 8.38
N PRO A 86 -4.92 34.96 7.06
CA PRO A 86 -4.65 36.29 6.50
C PRO A 86 -5.73 37.31 6.93
N PRO A 87 -5.39 38.61 7.00
CA PRO A 87 -6.24 39.66 7.59
C PRO A 87 -7.65 39.75 7.02
N GLU A 88 -7.87 39.39 5.76
CA GLU A 88 -9.16 39.49 5.06
C GLU A 88 -10.18 38.41 5.49
N GLU A 89 -9.75 37.17 5.76
CA GLU A 89 -10.63 36.12 6.32
C GLU A 89 -10.94 36.39 7.79
N VAL A 90 -9.95 36.89 8.54
CA VAL A 90 -10.07 37.20 9.97
C VAL A 90 -11.16 38.25 10.23
N ARG A 91 -11.29 39.27 9.37
CA ARG A 91 -12.37 40.29 9.49
C ARG A 91 -13.78 39.71 9.43
N ARG A 92 -14.01 38.61 8.69
CA ARG A 92 -15.35 37.97 8.62
C ARG A 92 -15.67 37.13 9.86
N LEU A 93 -14.65 36.62 10.54
CA LEU A 93 -14.76 35.75 11.71
C LEU A 93 -14.49 36.51 13.03
N ASP A 94 -14.25 37.82 12.93
CA ASP A 94 -13.69 38.67 13.98
C ASP A 94 -14.51 38.63 15.27
N SER A 95 -15.83 38.75 15.12
CA SER A 95 -16.80 38.70 16.21
C SER A 95 -16.81 37.35 16.93
N ALA A 96 -16.67 36.23 16.19
CA ALA A 96 -16.64 34.91 16.79
C ALA A 96 -15.36 34.69 17.59
N TYR A 97 -14.20 35.09 17.05
CA TYR A 97 -12.93 35.00 17.76
C TYR A 97 -12.90 35.86 19.03
N GLN A 98 -13.45 37.09 18.99
CA GLN A 98 -13.57 37.97 20.15
C GLN A 98 -14.42 37.38 21.27
N GLN A 99 -15.46 36.61 20.93
CA GLN A 99 -16.35 36.01 21.93
C GLN A 99 -15.79 34.69 22.48
N ILE A 100 -15.21 33.84 21.62
CA ILE A 100 -14.81 32.47 22.00
C ILE A 100 -13.44 32.42 22.66
N VAL A 101 -12.44 33.13 22.13
CA VAL A 101 -11.04 33.01 22.59
C VAL A 101 -10.89 33.37 24.07
N PRO A 102 -11.49 34.47 24.60
CA PRO A 102 -11.36 34.80 26.02
C PRO A 102 -11.96 33.73 26.94
N VAL A 103 -13.10 33.14 26.54
CA VAL A 103 -13.77 32.09 27.31
C VAL A 103 -12.89 30.84 27.40
N LEU A 104 -12.36 30.39 26.26
CA LEU A 104 -11.47 29.22 26.22
C LEU A 104 -10.15 29.47 26.96
N ASP A 105 -9.60 30.68 26.87
CA ASP A 105 -8.38 31.05 27.59
C ASP A 105 -8.60 31.00 29.10
N GLY A 106 -9.66 31.63 29.61
CA GLY A 106 -10.02 31.59 31.03
C GLY A 106 -10.25 30.16 31.51
N MET A 107 -10.98 29.34 30.75
CA MET A 107 -11.23 27.93 31.09
C MET A 107 -9.91 27.13 31.19
N LEU A 108 -9.01 27.28 30.21
CA LEU A 108 -7.75 26.54 30.19
C LEU A 108 -6.80 27.00 31.30
N GLN A 109 -6.72 28.30 31.59
CA GLN A 109 -5.94 28.79 32.73
C GLN A 109 -6.48 28.24 34.06
N LEU A 110 -7.79 28.17 34.22
CA LEU A 110 -8.42 27.70 35.45
C LEU A 110 -8.29 26.19 35.66
N HIS A 111 -8.38 25.38 34.60
CA HIS A 111 -8.53 23.93 34.73
C HIS A 111 -7.40 23.10 34.12
N ASN A 112 -6.64 23.62 33.15
CA ASN A 112 -5.60 22.85 32.47
C ASN A 112 -4.30 22.88 33.27
N SER A 113 -3.91 21.74 33.84
CA SER A 113 -2.68 21.64 34.64
C SER A 113 -1.42 22.01 33.85
N ARG A 114 -1.38 21.73 32.54
CA ARG A 114 -0.22 22.06 31.70
C ARG A 114 -0.11 23.56 31.47
N VAL A 115 -1.22 24.22 31.15
CA VAL A 115 -1.23 25.67 30.97
C VAL A 115 -0.75 26.38 32.23
N LYS A 116 -1.20 25.94 33.42
CA LYS A 116 -0.71 26.47 34.70
C LYS A 116 0.80 26.31 34.87
N LEU A 117 1.35 25.14 34.52
CA LEU A 117 2.80 24.91 34.58
C LEU A 117 3.60 25.85 33.66
N PHE A 118 3.13 26.08 32.42
CA PHE A 118 3.77 27.01 31.50
C PHE A 118 3.70 28.47 32.01
N LEU A 119 2.59 28.88 32.63
CA LEU A 119 2.44 30.21 33.23
C LEU A 119 3.29 30.39 34.49
N MET A 120 3.37 29.37 35.35
CA MET A 120 4.26 29.40 36.53
C MET A 120 5.72 29.53 36.11
N ALA A 121 6.13 28.85 35.04
CA ALA A 121 7.46 29.01 34.47
C ALA A 121 7.72 30.45 34.00
N GLN A 122 6.71 31.13 33.45
CA GLN A 122 6.82 32.53 33.04
C GLN A 122 7.13 33.46 34.22
N GLU A 123 6.36 33.36 35.30
CA GLU A 123 6.52 34.21 36.48
C GLU A 123 7.93 34.08 37.08
N PHE A 124 8.43 32.83 37.14
CA PHE A 124 9.78 32.57 37.65
C PHE A 124 10.86 33.16 36.75
N MET A 125 10.73 33.01 35.42
CA MET A 125 11.69 33.58 34.45
C MET A 125 11.75 35.12 34.48
N ASN A 126 10.62 35.78 34.73
CA ASN A 126 10.56 37.25 34.84
C ASN A 126 11.15 37.78 36.16
N SER A 127 11.22 36.95 37.21
CA SER A 127 11.64 37.36 38.56
C SER A 127 13.16 37.42 38.79
N LYS A 128 13.99 36.81 37.91
CA LYS A 128 15.45 36.71 38.09
C LYS A 128 16.21 36.98 36.78
N ALA A 129 17.12 37.96 36.80
CA ALA A 129 17.92 38.48 35.68
C ALA A 129 18.98 37.52 35.09
N SER A 130 18.66 36.24 34.88
CA SER A 130 19.53 35.28 34.17
C SER A 130 18.96 34.95 32.79
N HIS A 131 19.84 34.74 31.81
CA HIS A 131 19.49 34.62 30.39
C HIS A 131 19.33 33.18 29.89
N MET A 132 19.46 32.15 30.75
CA MET A 132 19.34 30.73 30.36
C MET A 132 18.52 29.91 31.36
N TYR A 133 17.23 29.71 31.06
CA TYR A 133 16.34 28.81 31.81
C TYR A 133 15.78 27.71 30.90
N GLN A 134 15.63 26.51 31.47
CA GLN A 134 15.01 25.34 30.81
C GLN A 134 13.85 24.79 31.66
N LEU A 135 12.66 24.66 31.10
CA LEU A 135 11.50 23.96 31.67
C LEU A 135 11.55 22.48 31.27
N ARG A 136 11.67 21.56 32.23
CA ARG A 136 11.66 20.10 31.95
C ARG A 136 10.40 19.42 32.45
N LEU A 137 9.56 18.89 31.55
CA LEU A 137 8.43 18.01 31.93
C LEU A 137 8.93 16.57 32.02
N LEU A 138 8.87 15.99 33.23
CA LEU A 138 9.33 14.63 33.50
C LEU A 138 8.19 13.61 33.47
N ALA A 139 8.33 12.53 32.71
CA ALA A 139 7.42 11.39 32.77
C ALA A 139 7.53 10.67 34.13
N PRO A 140 6.42 10.44 34.86
CA PRO A 140 6.45 9.97 36.24
C PRO A 140 7.10 8.58 36.40
N ARG A 141 7.89 8.41 37.47
CA ARG A 141 8.66 7.19 37.71
C ARG A 141 7.92 6.07 38.42
N ASN A 142 6.83 6.30 39.17
CA ASN A 142 6.02 5.28 39.89
C ASN A 142 4.65 5.86 40.34
N ARG A 143 3.51 5.43 39.77
CA ARG A 143 2.16 5.74 40.34
C ARG A 143 1.28 4.49 40.37
N ASP A 144 0.59 4.29 41.50
CA ASP A 144 -0.45 3.30 41.70
C ASP A 144 -1.80 3.83 41.15
N PRO A 145 -2.49 3.09 40.26
CA PRO A 145 -3.67 3.57 39.55
C PRO A 145 -5.03 3.36 40.25
N ARG A 146 -5.11 2.95 41.53
CA ARG A 146 -6.42 2.70 42.20
C ARG A 146 -6.82 3.58 43.38
N THR A 147 -6.00 4.53 43.83
CA THR A 147 -6.40 5.45 44.90
C THR A 147 -6.66 6.85 44.35
N TYR A 148 -7.65 7.55 44.93
CA TYR A 148 -7.68 9.01 44.94
C TYR A 148 -6.36 9.46 45.56
N ASN A 149 -5.36 9.68 44.71
CA ASN A 149 -4.12 10.29 45.13
C ASN A 149 -4.48 11.71 45.54
N LEU A 150 -4.34 12.02 46.83
CA LEU A 150 -4.38 13.40 47.34
C LEU A 150 -3.49 14.27 46.42
N PRO A 151 -3.86 15.54 46.16
CA PRO A 151 -3.06 16.41 45.31
C PRO A 151 -1.79 16.80 46.05
N THR A 152 -0.82 15.90 46.10
CA THR A 152 0.52 16.14 46.61
C THR A 152 1.48 16.11 45.44
N GLN A 153 1.67 17.34 44.95
CA GLN A 153 2.70 17.84 44.05
C GLN A 153 2.67 17.38 42.60
N GLU A 154 2.67 18.44 41.81
CA GLU A 154 2.72 18.56 40.37
C GLU A 154 3.78 17.66 39.74
N GLU A 155 3.53 17.29 38.49
CA GLU A 155 4.55 16.83 37.57
C GLU A 155 5.77 17.73 37.75
N VAL A 156 6.92 17.19 38.19
CA VAL A 156 8.05 18.04 38.56
C VAL A 156 8.59 18.71 37.30
N ALA A 157 8.09 19.92 37.05
CA ALA A 157 8.65 20.89 36.14
C ALA A 157 9.92 21.42 36.82
N VAL A 158 11.07 20.86 36.48
CA VAL A 158 12.34 21.37 37.00
C VAL A 158 12.76 22.53 36.11
N ILE A 159 12.86 23.72 36.69
CA ILE A 159 13.52 24.87 36.07
C ILE A 159 14.99 24.83 36.48
N LEU A 160 15.87 24.47 35.55
CA LEU A 160 17.31 24.42 35.79
C LEU A 160 18.01 25.66 35.18
N PRO A 161 18.89 26.35 35.92
CA PRO A 161 19.96 27.13 35.30
C PRO A 161 20.91 26.11 34.65
N GLY A 162 21.19 26.24 33.36
CA GLY A 162 21.95 25.22 32.63
C GLY A 162 22.98 25.81 31.70
N ASP A 163 24.18 25.24 31.75
CA ASP A 163 25.26 25.45 30.80
C ASP A 163 25.08 24.44 29.64
N ASP A 164 25.44 24.81 28.41
CA ASP A 164 25.13 24.08 27.17
C ASP A 164 25.75 22.66 27.02
N THR A 165 26.42 22.14 28.05
CA THR A 165 27.27 20.94 28.01
C THR A 165 26.53 19.61 28.26
N GLU A 166 25.30 19.62 28.79
CA GLU A 166 24.51 18.39 29.03
C GLU A 166 23.33 18.21 28.07
N TYR A 167 23.60 18.03 26.77
CA TYR A 167 22.57 17.57 25.84
C TYR A 167 22.34 16.05 25.99
N ARG A 168 21.48 15.65 26.93
CA ARG A 168 20.93 14.29 27.02
C ARG A 168 19.40 14.34 26.96
N SER A 169 18.84 14.44 25.76
CA SER A 169 17.39 14.26 25.56
C SER A 169 16.99 12.83 25.94
N SER A 170 16.47 12.65 27.16
CA SER A 170 15.90 11.39 27.60
C SER A 170 14.48 11.25 27.03
N ARG A 171 14.03 10.04 26.69
CA ARG A 171 12.65 9.78 26.21
C ARG A 171 11.54 10.17 27.18
N ARG A 172 11.91 10.59 28.38
CA ARG A 172 11.03 10.93 29.49
C ARG A 172 10.97 12.43 29.75
N GLU A 173 11.62 13.23 28.91
CA GLU A 173 11.80 14.67 29.12
C GLU A 173 11.29 15.47 27.92
N ILE A 174 10.45 16.46 28.18
CA ILE A 174 10.20 17.58 27.26
C ILE A 174 10.95 18.79 27.83
N VAL A 175 11.85 19.41 27.06
CA VAL A 175 12.76 20.47 27.53
C VAL A 175 12.50 21.74 26.74
N VAL A 176 11.87 22.72 27.38
CA VAL A 176 11.50 23.98 26.74
C VAL A 176 12.44 25.09 27.20
N ARG A 177 13.06 25.81 26.28
CA ARG A 177 14.06 26.86 26.57
C ARG A 177 13.47 28.24 26.39
N LEU A 178 14.00 29.23 27.13
CA LEU A 178 13.59 30.63 26.98
C LEU A 178 13.96 31.22 25.60
N ARG A 179 15.23 31.10 25.18
CA ARG A 179 15.77 31.59 23.89
C ARG A 179 16.67 30.54 23.22
N HIS A 180 17.01 30.75 21.95
CA HIS A 180 17.97 29.92 21.24
C HIS A 180 19.39 30.06 21.82
N PRO A 181 20.21 29.00 21.82
CA PRO A 181 21.61 29.08 22.23
C PRO A 181 22.41 30.00 21.29
N PRO A 182 23.44 30.70 21.81
CA PRO A 182 24.19 31.72 21.05
C PRO A 182 25.09 31.15 19.94
N ASN A 183 25.39 29.85 19.96
CA ASN A 183 26.20 29.20 18.91
C ASN A 183 25.31 28.59 17.83
N ASN A 184 25.64 28.97 16.60
CA ASN A 184 24.84 28.99 15.39
C ASN A 184 24.56 27.59 14.78
N ASP A 185 24.00 26.66 15.56
CA ASP A 185 23.55 25.37 15.03
C ASP A 185 22.02 25.21 15.09
N SER A 186 21.48 24.91 13.92
CA SER A 186 20.12 25.12 13.44
C SER A 186 19.00 24.28 14.09
N SER A 187 19.16 23.78 15.32
CA SER A 187 18.09 23.05 16.02
C SER A 187 17.07 23.99 16.69
N ARG A 188 16.41 24.82 15.88
CA ARG A 188 15.41 25.83 16.29
C ARG A 188 14.19 25.26 17.03
N ILE A 189 13.97 23.95 17.03
CA ILE A 189 12.73 23.31 17.51
C ILE A 189 13.04 21.94 18.13
N GLN A 190 12.58 21.68 19.36
CA GLN A 190 12.75 20.38 20.01
C GLN A 190 11.71 19.38 19.51
N LEU A 191 12.16 18.18 19.11
CA LEU A 191 11.29 17.05 18.82
C LEU A 191 10.81 16.40 20.13
N ILE A 192 9.50 16.28 20.31
CA ILE A 192 8.92 15.52 21.42
C ILE A 192 8.86 14.04 21.05
N HIS A 193 9.26 13.16 21.97
CA HIS A 193 9.15 11.72 21.77
C HIS A 193 7.68 11.26 21.73
N ASN A 194 7.28 10.52 20.70
CA ASN A 194 5.90 10.06 20.48
C ASN A 194 5.34 9.16 21.60
N GLY A 195 6.19 8.61 22.46
CA GLY A 195 5.77 7.84 23.65
C GLY A 195 5.62 8.66 24.94
N HIS A 196 5.75 9.99 24.91
CA HIS A 196 5.64 10.81 26.10
C HIS A 196 4.18 10.95 26.57
N PRO A 197 3.84 10.69 27.86
CA PRO A 197 2.45 10.67 28.34
C PRO A 197 1.69 12.00 28.15
N ALA A 198 2.39 13.12 28.33
CA ALA A 198 1.84 14.46 28.20
C ALA A 198 1.58 14.92 26.75
N LEU A 199 2.11 14.21 25.75
CA LEU A 199 2.17 14.69 24.37
C LEU A 199 0.79 15.05 23.81
N MET A 200 -0.18 14.15 23.95
CA MET A 200 -1.54 14.41 23.45
C MET A 200 -2.19 15.61 24.15
N ALA A 201 -1.91 15.83 25.44
CA ALA A 201 -2.48 16.94 26.20
C ALA A 201 -1.92 18.30 25.76
N VAL A 202 -0.62 18.36 25.45
CA VAL A 202 0.02 19.60 24.96
C VAL A 202 -0.31 19.91 23.50
N THR A 203 -0.68 18.90 22.71
CA THR A 203 -1.10 19.07 21.30
C THR A 203 -2.60 19.29 21.13
N TYR A 204 -3.45 18.72 22.00
CA TYR A 204 -4.91 18.77 21.89
C TYR A 204 -5.59 19.31 23.16
N PRO A 205 -5.26 20.53 23.62
CA PRO A 205 -5.78 21.09 24.87
C PRO A 205 -7.31 21.25 24.86
N LEU A 206 -7.96 21.39 23.70
CA LEU A 206 -9.43 21.47 23.65
C LEU A 206 -10.13 20.11 23.82
N LEU A 207 -9.47 19.01 23.45
CA LEU A 207 -9.98 17.66 23.69
C LEU A 207 -9.60 17.12 25.08
N LEU A 208 -8.50 17.63 25.63
CA LEU A 208 -7.98 17.28 26.96
C LEU A 208 -7.89 18.54 27.84
N PRO A 209 -9.04 19.17 28.18
CA PRO A 209 -9.07 20.49 28.82
C PRO A 209 -8.41 20.53 30.20
N TYR A 210 -8.31 19.39 30.87
CA TYR A 210 -7.67 19.27 32.19
C TYR A 210 -6.16 19.01 32.13
N GLY A 211 -5.56 18.83 30.96
CA GLY A 211 -4.11 18.58 30.82
C GLY A 211 -3.64 17.19 31.26
N LYS A 212 -4.56 16.23 31.42
CA LYS A 212 -4.27 14.84 31.87
C LYS A 212 -3.45 14.07 30.83
N ASP A 213 -2.53 13.23 31.31
CA ASP A 213 -1.82 12.27 30.46
C ASP A 213 -2.80 11.39 29.67
N TRP A 214 -2.48 11.14 28.39
CA TRP A 214 -3.29 10.24 27.58
C TRP A 214 -2.91 8.77 27.82
N TYR A 215 -1.68 8.36 27.51
CA TYR A 215 -1.22 6.98 27.68
C TYR A 215 0.21 6.90 28.23
N HIS A 216 0.46 5.89 29.07
CA HIS A 216 1.82 5.49 29.47
C HIS A 216 1.93 3.96 29.59
N ASN A 217 3.14 3.44 29.39
CA ASN A 217 3.41 1.99 29.31
C ASN A 217 3.36 1.22 30.65
N ARG A 218 2.87 1.85 31.73
CA ARG A 218 2.78 1.24 33.07
C ARG A 218 1.36 1.11 33.60
N ILE A 219 0.36 1.25 32.73
CA ILE A 219 -1.03 1.02 33.11
C ILE A 219 -1.20 -0.50 33.31
N PRO A 220 -1.58 -1.01 34.48
CA PRO A 220 -1.69 -2.44 34.74
C PRO A 220 -2.90 -3.05 34.02
N LEU A 221 -2.76 -4.28 33.53
CA LEU A 221 -3.81 -4.97 32.77
C LEU A 221 -5.01 -5.40 33.65
N SER A 222 -4.78 -5.73 34.94
CA SER A 222 -5.83 -6.16 35.87
C SER A 222 -5.48 -5.84 37.33
N GLN A 223 -6.45 -5.96 38.25
CA GLN A 223 -6.22 -5.90 39.72
C GLN A 223 -5.20 -6.95 40.18
N ASN A 224 -5.33 -8.18 39.68
CA ASN A 224 -4.48 -9.29 40.08
C ASN A 224 -3.03 -9.13 39.62
N ALA A 225 -2.78 -8.41 38.51
CA ALA A 225 -1.43 -8.11 38.04
C ALA A 225 -0.63 -7.29 39.07
N ILE A 226 -1.29 -6.39 39.80
CA ILE A 226 -0.72 -5.54 40.86
C ILE A 226 -0.31 -6.39 42.07
N ALA A 227 -1.13 -7.37 42.46
CA ALA A 227 -0.86 -8.26 43.60
C ALA A 227 0.41 -9.11 43.38
N THR A 228 0.66 -9.58 42.15
CA THR A 228 1.91 -10.31 41.80
C THR A 228 3.18 -9.45 41.87
N GLU A 229 3.08 -8.13 41.70
CA GLU A 229 4.23 -7.22 41.78
C GLU A 229 4.62 -6.91 43.24
N ALA A 230 3.64 -6.83 44.14
CA ALA A 230 3.87 -6.71 45.58
C ALA A 230 4.49 -7.99 46.17
N ALA A 231 4.06 -9.17 45.71
CA ALA A 231 4.52 -10.48 46.23
C ALA A 231 5.96 -10.87 45.84
N ARG A 232 6.61 -10.18 44.88
CA ARG A 232 7.98 -10.52 44.42
C ARG A 232 9.09 -9.71 45.07
N ARG A 233 8.78 -8.83 46.03
CA ARG A 233 9.80 -8.14 46.84
C ARG A 233 10.23 -9.04 48.01
N VAL A 234 10.89 -10.15 47.71
CA VAL A 234 11.54 -10.97 48.75
C VAL A 234 12.94 -10.40 48.96
N ARG A 235 13.20 -9.91 50.17
CA ARG A 235 14.56 -9.55 50.62
C ARG A 235 15.32 -10.85 50.84
N ASP A 236 16.57 -10.92 50.39
CA ASP A 236 17.45 -12.00 50.83
C ASP A 236 17.77 -11.86 52.33
N LYS A 237 18.46 -12.85 52.89
CA LYS A 237 18.85 -12.86 54.32
C LYS A 237 19.75 -11.68 54.72
N ASN A 238 20.27 -10.92 53.76
CA ASN A 238 21.17 -9.78 53.96
C ASN A 238 20.48 -8.42 53.68
N GLY A 239 19.17 -8.41 53.42
CA GLY A 239 18.39 -7.19 53.26
C GLY A 239 18.53 -6.49 51.91
N VAL A 240 19.13 -7.13 50.90
CA VAL A 240 19.35 -6.54 49.58
C VAL A 240 18.16 -6.83 48.64
N LEU A 241 17.63 -5.77 48.00
CA LEU A 241 16.58 -5.85 46.99
C LEU A 241 17.18 -6.29 45.64
N GLN A 242 17.03 -7.56 45.26
CA GLN A 242 17.41 -7.99 43.92
C GLN A 242 16.30 -7.69 42.89
N ARG A 243 16.69 -7.09 41.75
CA ARG A 243 15.86 -7.05 40.53
C ARG A 243 16.08 -8.35 39.76
N THR A 244 15.03 -9.17 39.64
CA THR A 244 15.05 -10.29 38.69
C THR A 244 15.05 -9.74 37.26
N THR A 245 16.01 -10.18 36.44
CA THR A 245 16.14 -9.83 35.02
C THR A 245 14.92 -10.30 34.22
N ASP A 246 14.39 -9.40 33.39
CA ASP A 246 13.22 -9.65 32.56
C ASP A 246 13.51 -10.72 31.48
N ASN A 247 12.69 -11.76 31.43
CA ASN A 247 12.74 -12.79 30.39
C ASN A 247 12.38 -12.18 29.02
N ALA A 248 13.36 -12.06 28.13
CA ALA A 248 13.30 -11.27 26.90
C ALA A 248 12.64 -11.97 25.69
N ASN A 249 11.76 -12.95 25.90
CA ASN A 249 11.12 -13.72 24.84
C ASN A 249 9.58 -13.65 24.93
N ALA A 250 8.99 -12.57 24.41
CA ALA A 250 7.55 -12.51 24.18
C ALA A 250 7.23 -11.77 22.87
N ASN A 251 6.43 -12.42 22.03
CA ASN A 251 5.98 -11.95 20.73
C ASN A 251 4.78 -10.98 20.90
N PRO A 252 4.88 -9.70 20.53
CA PRO A 252 3.85 -8.70 20.83
C PRO A 252 2.55 -8.82 20.04
N GLN A 253 2.47 -9.73 19.04
CA GLN A 253 1.33 -9.78 18.10
C GLN A 253 0.27 -10.83 18.41
N THR A 254 0.52 -11.79 19.30
CA THR A 254 -0.41 -12.89 19.58
C THR A 254 -0.47 -13.10 21.07
N GLY A 255 -1.44 -12.46 21.70
CA GLY A 255 -1.67 -12.58 23.14
C GLY A 255 -2.01 -14.02 23.51
N THR A 256 -1.02 -14.76 23.98
CA THR A 256 -1.16 -15.88 24.90
C THR A 256 0.16 -15.99 25.68
N ALA A 257 0.02 -15.93 27.01
CA ALA A 257 1.04 -15.72 28.06
C ALA A 257 1.60 -14.28 28.24
N GLY A 258 0.93 -13.47 29.07
CA GLY A 258 1.64 -12.69 30.11
C GLY A 258 1.90 -11.18 29.96
N SER A 259 1.10 -10.38 29.23
CA SER A 259 1.26 -8.91 29.36
C SER A 259 0.75 -8.43 30.71
N LYS A 260 1.62 -7.83 31.53
CA LYS A 260 1.24 -7.24 32.84
C LYS A 260 0.59 -5.86 32.72
N HIS A 261 0.82 -5.20 31.58
CA HIS A 261 0.41 -3.82 31.33
C HIS A 261 -0.48 -3.70 30.09
N VAL A 262 -1.36 -2.69 30.09
CA VAL A 262 -2.21 -2.29 28.97
C VAL A 262 -1.33 -1.66 27.90
N THR A 263 -1.41 -2.18 26.68
CA THR A 263 -0.73 -1.60 25.51
C THR A 263 -1.45 -0.36 25.00
N GLN A 264 -0.75 0.54 24.28
CA GLN A 264 -1.35 1.75 23.70
C GLN A 264 -2.54 1.42 22.78
N SER A 265 -2.43 0.33 22.02
CA SER A 265 -3.51 -0.18 21.17
C SER A 265 -4.76 -0.57 22.00
N GLN A 266 -4.59 -1.30 23.11
CA GLN A 266 -5.70 -1.67 24.00
C GLN A 266 -6.32 -0.44 24.67
N PHE A 267 -5.48 0.50 25.10
CA PHE A 267 -5.91 1.75 25.70
C PHE A 267 -6.77 2.56 24.72
N ASN A 268 -6.25 2.85 23.52
CA ASN A 268 -6.98 3.60 22.49
C ASN A 268 -8.29 2.88 22.09
N THR A 269 -8.27 1.55 21.99
CA THR A 269 -9.49 0.74 21.73
C THR A 269 -10.53 0.96 22.81
N TYR A 270 -10.13 0.98 24.08
CA TYR A 270 -11.03 1.18 25.20
C TYR A 270 -11.68 2.57 25.18
N TYR A 271 -10.91 3.64 24.93
CA TYR A 271 -11.40 5.02 24.99
C TYR A 271 -12.16 5.48 23.75
N PHE A 272 -11.86 4.93 22.58
CA PHE A 272 -12.63 5.24 21.36
C PHE A 272 -13.89 4.39 21.23
N HIS A 273 -14.12 3.44 22.13
CA HIS A 273 -15.35 2.64 22.16
C HIS A 273 -16.37 3.26 23.13
N ILE A 274 -17.54 3.64 22.62
CA ILE A 274 -18.64 4.17 23.44
C ILE A 274 -19.11 3.09 24.40
N ARG A 275 -19.18 3.41 25.69
CA ARG A 275 -19.76 2.54 26.72
C ARG A 275 -20.93 3.25 27.40
N PRO A 276 -22.13 2.66 27.46
CA PRO A 276 -23.33 3.31 28.01
C PRO A 276 -23.15 3.86 29.43
N HIS A 277 -22.30 3.23 30.23
CA HIS A 277 -22.09 3.56 31.65
C HIS A 277 -20.89 4.48 31.91
N ASN A 278 -20.15 4.93 30.88
CA ASN A 278 -18.96 5.74 31.06
C ASN A 278 -19.12 7.11 30.37
N ILE A 279 -19.90 7.97 31.03
CA ILE A 279 -20.27 9.33 30.57
C ILE A 279 -19.05 10.29 30.64
N SER A 280 -17.89 9.87 31.16
CA SER A 280 -16.76 10.75 31.46
C SER A 280 -15.90 11.19 30.26
N TYR A 281 -16.22 10.79 29.02
CA TYR A 281 -15.47 11.21 27.81
C TYR A 281 -16.31 11.76 26.64
N PRO A 282 -17.42 12.50 26.83
CA PRO A 282 -18.22 13.00 25.72
C PRO A 282 -17.42 13.97 24.85
N THR A 283 -16.50 14.72 25.46
CA THR A 283 -15.71 15.79 24.82
C THR A 283 -14.92 15.31 23.60
N LEU A 284 -14.35 14.09 23.64
CA LEU A 284 -13.63 13.54 22.49
C LEU A 284 -14.55 13.42 21.28
N PHE A 285 -15.74 12.87 21.47
CA PHE A 285 -16.70 12.65 20.41
C PHE A 285 -17.42 13.94 19.97
N LEU A 286 -17.26 15.02 20.71
CA LEU A 286 -17.66 16.38 20.34
C LEU A 286 -16.54 17.13 19.60
N GLY A 287 -15.44 16.48 19.24
CA GLY A 287 -14.31 17.15 18.58
C GLY A 287 -14.45 17.33 17.07
N GLY A 288 -15.43 16.71 16.40
CA GLY A 288 -15.58 16.76 14.95
C GLY A 288 -14.27 16.48 14.20
N ARG A 289 -13.82 17.43 13.37
CA ARG A 289 -12.53 17.33 12.66
C ARG A 289 -11.31 17.23 13.59
N LEU A 290 -11.36 17.84 14.78
CA LEU A 290 -10.30 17.71 15.77
C LEU A 290 -10.22 16.28 16.32
N PHE A 291 -11.36 15.62 16.52
CA PHE A 291 -11.42 14.20 16.88
C PHE A 291 -10.82 13.31 15.79
N GLN A 292 -11.16 13.57 14.52
CA GLN A 292 -10.57 12.84 13.40
C GLN A 292 -9.03 12.93 13.38
N LYS A 293 -8.48 14.14 13.58
CA LYS A 293 -7.03 14.35 13.70
C LYS A 293 -6.44 13.62 14.90
N PHE A 294 -7.07 13.73 16.07
CA PHE A 294 -6.62 13.07 17.31
C PHE A 294 -6.52 11.55 17.15
N VAL A 295 -7.53 10.92 16.54
CA VAL A 295 -7.55 9.48 16.30
C VAL A 295 -6.44 9.05 15.32
N ALA A 296 -6.25 9.80 14.24
CA ALA A 296 -5.21 9.51 13.26
C ALA A 296 -3.81 9.62 13.89
N ASP A 297 -3.59 10.61 14.75
CA ASP A 297 -2.37 10.78 15.55
C ASP A 297 -2.16 9.62 16.54
N ALA A 298 -3.18 9.30 17.33
CA ALA A 298 -3.13 8.20 18.31
C ALA A 298 -2.82 6.84 17.65
N TRP A 299 -3.38 6.59 16.46
CA TRP A 299 -3.05 5.42 15.66
C TRP A 299 -1.60 5.47 15.15
N ALA A 300 -1.17 6.60 14.58
CA ALA A 300 0.16 6.76 14.03
C ALA A 300 1.26 6.58 15.10
N MET A 301 1.03 7.08 16.31
CA MET A 301 1.90 6.85 17.47
C MET A 301 1.98 5.37 17.84
N THR A 302 0.83 4.68 17.88
CA THR A 302 0.77 3.23 18.17
C THR A 302 1.55 2.42 17.13
N GLU A 303 1.41 2.75 15.84
CA GLU A 303 2.14 2.07 14.77
C GLU A 303 3.64 2.40 14.80
N GLN A 304 4.01 3.66 15.06
CA GLN A 304 5.41 4.06 15.19
C GLN A 304 6.10 3.41 16.37
N GLU A 305 5.41 3.17 17.49
CA GLU A 305 5.97 2.39 18.62
C GLU A 305 6.31 0.95 18.18
N TRP A 306 5.44 0.32 17.38
CA TRP A 306 5.70 -1.02 16.83
C TRP A 306 6.85 -1.02 15.83
N LEU A 307 6.90 -0.05 14.93
CA LEU A 307 7.99 0.13 13.97
C LEU A 307 9.31 0.39 14.68
N TYR A 308 9.29 1.21 15.73
CA TYR A 308 10.45 1.45 16.59
C TYR A 308 10.91 0.17 17.28
N TRP A 309 9.98 -0.62 17.83
CA TRP A 309 10.31 -1.93 18.42
C TRP A 309 10.95 -2.85 17.40
N MET A 310 10.41 -2.94 16.18
CA MET A 310 11.01 -3.74 15.10
C MET A 310 12.39 -3.23 14.71
N ARG A 311 12.62 -1.92 14.70
CA ARG A 311 13.94 -1.31 14.46
C ARG A 311 14.93 -1.66 15.58
N ALA A 312 14.51 -1.56 16.85
CA ALA A 312 15.35 -1.87 18.01
C ALA A 312 15.62 -3.38 18.17
N ASN A 313 14.71 -4.23 17.67
CA ASN A 313 14.80 -5.69 17.76
C ASN A 313 15.20 -6.34 16.44
N GLN A 314 15.79 -5.60 15.49
CA GLN A 314 16.27 -6.16 14.22
C GLN A 314 17.20 -7.36 14.45
N LYS A 315 18.00 -7.34 15.53
CA LYS A 315 18.86 -8.47 15.95
C LYS A 315 18.09 -9.79 16.13
N LYS A 316 16.84 -9.77 16.60
CA LYS A 316 15.97 -10.96 16.76
C LYS A 316 15.24 -11.35 15.46
N LEU A 317 15.19 -10.44 14.49
CA LEU A 317 14.50 -10.58 13.21
C LEU A 317 15.46 -10.94 12.07
N ARG A 318 16.78 -10.95 12.33
CA ARG A 318 17.80 -11.38 11.38
C ARG A 318 17.59 -12.85 11.01
N ALA A 319 17.62 -13.12 9.72
CA ALA A 319 17.61 -14.47 9.17
C ALA A 319 18.68 -14.58 8.08
N LYS A 320 19.39 -15.70 8.03
CA LYS A 320 20.34 -16.06 6.97
C LYS A 320 20.21 -17.55 6.64
N GLU A 321 20.60 -17.93 5.43
CA GLU A 321 20.71 -19.34 5.04
C GLU A 321 21.79 -20.06 5.87
N TYR A 322 21.49 -21.28 6.34
CA TYR A 322 22.30 -22.07 7.26
C TYR A 322 23.75 -22.25 6.79
N LEU A 323 23.97 -22.73 5.55
CA LEU A 323 25.33 -22.90 5.00
C LEU A 323 26.09 -21.58 4.85
N SER A 324 25.42 -20.52 4.39
CA SER A 324 26.06 -19.20 4.26
C SER A 324 26.38 -18.58 5.63
N LEU A 325 25.62 -18.92 6.67
CA LEU A 325 25.94 -18.53 8.04
C LEU A 325 27.12 -19.34 8.60
N GLN A 326 27.16 -20.65 8.34
CA GLN A 326 28.25 -21.54 8.74
C GLN A 326 29.58 -21.14 8.07
N ALA A 327 29.55 -20.86 6.76
CA ALA A 327 30.72 -20.40 6.00
C ALA A 327 31.24 -19.06 6.51
N SER A 328 30.37 -18.06 6.70
CA SER A 328 30.80 -16.75 7.22
C SER A 328 31.36 -16.81 8.64
N LEU A 329 30.85 -17.70 9.50
CA LEU A 329 31.41 -17.91 10.84
C LEU A 329 32.77 -18.63 10.78
N ALA A 330 32.94 -19.58 9.84
CA ALA A 330 34.22 -20.24 9.61
C ALA A 330 35.30 -19.29 9.05
N GLU A 331 34.90 -18.27 8.30
CA GLU A 331 35.75 -17.17 7.81
C GLU A 331 36.03 -16.08 8.86
N GLY A 332 35.50 -16.22 10.09
CA GLY A 332 35.75 -15.28 11.18
C GLY A 332 34.98 -13.95 11.08
N LEU A 333 33.96 -13.86 10.23
CA LEU A 333 33.12 -12.66 10.12
C LEU A 333 32.27 -12.47 11.38
N ASP A 334 32.22 -11.23 11.88
CA ASP A 334 31.43 -10.87 13.05
C ASP A 334 29.92 -11.12 12.78
N PRO A 335 29.21 -11.90 13.63
CA PRO A 335 27.75 -12.06 13.59
C PRO A 335 26.95 -10.75 13.48
N ALA A 336 27.50 -9.63 13.97
CA ALA A 336 26.89 -8.31 13.84
C ALA A 336 26.89 -7.76 12.40
N GLN A 337 27.79 -8.23 11.53
CA GLN A 337 27.95 -7.84 10.12
C GLN A 337 27.20 -8.76 9.15
N ILE A 338 26.67 -9.89 9.64
CA ILE A 338 26.05 -10.93 8.82
C ILE A 338 24.51 -10.77 8.77
N GLY A 339 23.93 -10.71 7.56
CA GLY A 339 22.47 -10.68 7.30
C GLY A 339 21.91 -9.32 6.84
N LYS A 340 20.73 -9.31 6.20
CA LYS A 340 20.08 -8.08 5.69
C LYS A 340 19.60 -7.19 6.86
N ARG A 341 19.98 -5.90 6.86
CA ARG A 341 19.58 -4.91 7.88
C ARG A 341 18.24 -4.25 7.50
N GLY A 342 17.39 -3.94 8.49
CA GLY A 342 16.19 -3.10 8.29
C GLY A 342 14.99 -3.80 7.66
N ILE A 343 14.75 -5.09 7.96
CA ILE A 343 13.65 -5.88 7.40
C ILE A 343 12.32 -5.53 8.08
N LEU A 344 11.29 -5.23 7.28
CA LEU A 344 9.91 -5.14 7.74
C LEU A 344 9.19 -6.48 7.49
N PRO A 345 8.87 -7.27 8.54
CA PRO A 345 8.33 -8.61 8.37
C PRO A 345 6.94 -8.63 7.72
N SER A 346 6.58 -9.77 7.11
CA SER A 346 5.22 -10.02 6.59
C SER A 346 4.15 -10.13 7.68
N SER A 347 4.54 -10.15 8.96
CA SER A 347 3.62 -10.09 10.11
C SER A 347 3.19 -8.65 10.44
N HIS A 348 3.87 -7.63 9.91
CA HIS A 348 3.43 -6.25 10.04
C HIS A 348 2.30 -5.95 9.05
N THR A 349 1.20 -5.39 9.55
CA THR A 349 0.02 -5.13 8.72
C THR A 349 0.28 -4.00 7.72
N GLY A 350 -0.02 -4.22 6.45
CA GLY A 350 0.22 -3.28 5.36
C GLY A 350 1.64 -3.33 4.76
N SER A 351 2.56 -4.13 5.32
CA SER A 351 3.93 -4.22 4.80
C SER A 351 3.96 -4.77 3.36
N PRO A 352 4.92 -4.36 2.50
CA PRO A 352 5.05 -4.91 1.15
C PRO A 352 5.11 -6.44 1.14
N CYS A 353 5.87 -7.00 2.07
CA CYS A 353 5.97 -8.44 2.29
C CYS A 353 4.61 -9.06 2.61
N GLN A 354 3.81 -8.48 3.52
CA GLN A 354 2.47 -8.99 3.82
C GLN A 354 1.56 -8.95 2.59
N MET A 355 1.56 -7.84 1.85
CA MET A 355 0.71 -7.67 0.66
C MET A 355 1.02 -8.71 -0.42
N ILE A 356 2.30 -9.00 -0.66
CA ILE A 356 2.73 -10.08 -1.56
C ILE A 356 2.25 -11.44 -1.05
N GLN A 357 2.38 -11.71 0.25
CA GLN A 357 1.94 -12.98 0.83
C GLN A 357 0.43 -13.17 0.69
N LEU A 358 -0.37 -12.14 0.93
CA LEU A 358 -1.82 -12.21 0.77
C LEU A 358 -2.20 -12.43 -0.71
N TYR A 359 -1.55 -11.74 -1.65
CA TYR A 359 -1.69 -11.99 -3.09
C TYR A 359 -1.44 -13.46 -3.41
N GLN A 360 -0.33 -14.01 -2.94
CA GLN A 360 0.01 -15.39 -3.23
C GLN A 360 -0.96 -16.38 -2.55
N ASP A 361 -1.45 -16.05 -1.35
CA ASP A 361 -2.44 -16.87 -0.62
C ASP A 361 -3.76 -16.95 -1.40
N ALA A 362 -4.28 -15.82 -1.89
CA ALA A 362 -5.47 -15.81 -2.72
C ALA A 362 -5.24 -16.60 -4.02
N MET A 363 -4.05 -16.51 -4.64
CA MET A 363 -3.74 -17.31 -5.84
C MET A 363 -3.72 -18.82 -5.56
N ALA A 364 -3.32 -19.23 -4.36
CA ALA A 364 -3.40 -20.63 -3.97
C ALA A 364 -4.85 -21.10 -3.84
N ILE A 365 -5.77 -20.26 -3.36
CA ILE A 365 -7.21 -20.55 -3.35
C ILE A 365 -7.71 -20.73 -4.78
N VAL A 366 -7.39 -19.80 -5.69
CA VAL A 366 -7.79 -19.90 -7.11
C VAL A 366 -7.23 -21.16 -7.77
N ARG A 367 -6.01 -21.58 -7.44
CA ARG A 367 -5.43 -22.83 -7.94
C ARG A 367 -6.24 -24.05 -7.53
N VAL A 368 -6.76 -24.08 -6.29
CA VAL A 368 -7.46 -25.25 -5.74
C VAL A 368 -8.94 -25.27 -6.15
N PHE A 369 -9.61 -24.12 -6.12
CA PHE A 369 -11.08 -24.03 -6.30
C PHE A 369 -11.51 -23.42 -7.65
N GLY A 370 -10.56 -22.95 -8.46
CA GLY A 370 -10.84 -22.30 -9.74
C GLY A 370 -10.99 -20.78 -9.65
N ALA A 371 -11.41 -20.16 -10.74
CA ALA A 371 -11.62 -18.72 -10.81
C ALA A 371 -12.82 -18.29 -9.93
N PRO A 372 -12.79 -17.08 -9.34
CA PRO A 372 -13.97 -16.48 -8.71
C PRO A 372 -15.12 -16.34 -9.70
N ASP A 373 -16.34 -16.57 -9.23
CA ASP A 373 -17.56 -16.52 -10.05
C ASP A 373 -18.37 -15.24 -9.79
N ILE A 374 -18.30 -14.68 -8.58
CA ILE A 374 -19.02 -13.44 -8.20
C ILE A 374 -18.05 -12.45 -7.55
N PHE A 375 -18.15 -11.19 -7.97
CA PHE A 375 -17.42 -10.06 -7.41
C PHE A 375 -18.40 -9.04 -6.82
N ILE A 376 -18.22 -8.71 -5.54
CA ILE A 376 -19.03 -7.71 -4.85
C ILE A 376 -18.15 -6.55 -4.40
N THR A 377 -18.66 -5.34 -4.57
CA THR A 377 -18.13 -4.17 -3.87
C THR A 377 -19.19 -3.52 -3.02
N MET A 378 -18.87 -3.27 -1.75
CA MET A 378 -19.77 -2.66 -0.78
C MET A 378 -19.17 -1.36 -0.26
N THR A 379 -19.89 -0.25 -0.34
CA THR A 379 -19.47 1.04 0.23
C THR A 379 -20.35 1.40 1.42
N CYS A 380 -19.75 1.87 2.51
CA CYS A 380 -20.49 2.36 3.67
C CYS A 380 -21.49 3.47 3.26
N ASN A 381 -22.74 3.36 3.72
CA ASN A 381 -23.71 4.45 3.59
C ASN A 381 -23.71 5.29 4.89
N PRO A 382 -23.29 6.57 4.85
CA PRO A 382 -23.30 7.43 6.04
C PRO A 382 -24.72 7.74 6.56
N ALA A 383 -25.76 7.52 5.74
CA ALA A 383 -27.17 7.74 6.11
C ALA A 383 -27.84 6.51 6.73
N TRP A 384 -27.11 5.44 7.02
CA TRP A 384 -27.68 4.31 7.76
C TRP A 384 -28.27 4.75 9.09
N SER A 385 -29.45 4.23 9.41
CA SER A 385 -30.18 4.56 10.64
C SER A 385 -29.34 4.32 11.90
N GLU A 386 -28.51 3.28 11.91
CA GLU A 386 -27.62 2.95 13.03
C GLU A 386 -26.53 4.01 13.23
N ILE A 387 -26.14 4.70 12.16
CA ILE A 387 -25.22 5.84 12.23
C ILE A 387 -26.02 7.06 12.70
N VAL A 388 -27.05 7.45 11.95
CA VAL A 388 -27.83 8.68 12.18
C VAL A 388 -28.43 8.73 13.58
N ASN A 389 -29.02 7.62 14.06
CA ASN A 389 -29.62 7.54 15.40
C ASN A 389 -28.57 7.60 16.53
N ALA A 390 -27.31 7.32 16.23
CA ALA A 390 -26.21 7.38 17.20
C ALA A 390 -25.45 8.72 17.18
N LEU A 391 -25.78 9.62 16.24
CA LEU A 391 -25.23 10.97 16.17
C LEU A 391 -25.91 11.88 17.21
N LEU A 392 -25.12 12.73 17.85
CA LEU A 392 -25.66 13.80 18.70
C LEU A 392 -26.19 14.96 17.83
N PRO A 393 -27.08 15.82 18.37
CA PRO A 393 -27.55 17.00 17.65
C PRO A 393 -26.40 17.83 17.06
N GLY A 394 -26.48 18.15 15.77
CA GLY A 394 -25.46 18.90 15.03
C GLY A 394 -24.27 18.08 14.51
N GLN A 395 -24.16 16.79 14.84
CA GLN A 395 -23.10 15.91 14.30
C GLN A 395 -23.46 15.37 12.92
N THR A 396 -22.42 15.13 12.12
CA THR A 396 -22.51 14.36 10.87
C THR A 396 -21.79 13.03 10.98
N ALA A 397 -22.03 12.11 10.06
CA ALA A 397 -21.30 10.83 10.01
C ALA A 397 -19.78 11.01 9.94
N SER A 398 -19.30 12.08 9.29
CA SER A 398 -17.87 12.39 9.21
C SER A 398 -17.27 12.66 10.59
N ASP A 399 -18.02 13.30 11.48
CA ASP A 399 -17.56 13.67 12.82
C ASP A 399 -17.37 12.45 13.72
N ARG A 400 -17.98 11.32 13.36
CA ARG A 400 -18.03 10.08 14.14
C ARG A 400 -17.45 8.88 13.37
N PRO A 401 -16.15 8.92 13.01
CA PRO A 401 -15.49 7.80 12.33
C PRO A 401 -15.56 6.49 13.13
N ASP A 402 -15.66 6.58 14.46
CA ASP A 402 -15.85 5.43 15.37
C ASP A 402 -17.16 4.68 15.11
N ILE A 403 -18.27 5.41 14.88
CA ILE A 403 -19.58 4.84 14.58
C ILE A 403 -19.58 4.29 13.15
N VAL A 404 -19.15 5.10 12.17
CA VAL A 404 -19.11 4.72 10.74
C VAL A 404 -18.38 3.39 10.55
N THR A 405 -17.18 3.26 11.10
CA THR A 405 -16.37 2.04 10.96
C THR A 405 -17.01 0.83 11.66
N ARG A 406 -17.64 1.01 12.83
CA ARG A 406 -18.33 -0.08 13.55
C ARG A 406 -19.56 -0.57 12.81
N VAL A 407 -20.41 0.35 12.35
CA VAL A 407 -21.63 -0.01 11.60
C VAL A 407 -21.24 -0.68 10.30
N PHE A 408 -20.26 -0.16 9.56
CA PHE A 408 -19.75 -0.81 8.35
C PHE A 408 -19.24 -2.23 8.62
N HIS A 409 -18.43 -2.43 9.66
CA HIS A 409 -17.93 -3.76 10.03
C HIS A 409 -19.06 -4.73 10.36
N GLY A 410 -20.08 -4.27 11.10
CA GLY A 410 -21.28 -5.07 11.38
C GLY A 410 -22.07 -5.43 10.12
N LYS A 411 -22.29 -4.46 9.22
CA LYS A 411 -23.00 -4.67 7.96
C LYS A 411 -22.22 -5.59 7.01
N LEU A 412 -20.90 -5.46 6.93
CA LEU A 412 -20.04 -6.35 6.15
C LEU A 412 -20.13 -7.80 6.66
N LYS A 413 -20.07 -8.00 7.98
CA LYS A 413 -20.26 -9.33 8.58
C LYS A 413 -21.64 -9.92 8.28
N ALA A 414 -22.69 -9.11 8.38
CA ALA A 414 -24.03 -9.54 8.03
C ALA A 414 -24.12 -9.92 6.54
N LEU A 415 -23.51 -9.12 5.64
CA LEU A 415 -23.50 -9.41 4.19
C LEU A 415 -22.80 -10.72 3.90
N LEU A 416 -21.66 -10.97 4.54
CA LEU A 416 -20.96 -12.24 4.43
C LEU A 416 -21.84 -13.40 4.94
N ALA A 417 -22.51 -13.24 6.08
CA ALA A 417 -23.41 -14.29 6.60
C ALA A 417 -24.56 -14.62 5.63
N ASP A 418 -25.20 -13.60 5.05
CA ASP A 418 -26.27 -13.81 4.06
C ASP A 418 -25.77 -14.51 2.78
N VAL A 419 -24.58 -14.16 2.30
CA VAL A 419 -24.02 -14.74 1.07
C VAL A 419 -23.45 -16.14 1.31
N LEU A 420 -22.88 -16.39 2.49
CA LEU A 420 -22.30 -17.70 2.83
C LEU A 420 -23.35 -18.71 3.31
N GLY A 421 -24.49 -18.24 3.84
CA GLY A 421 -25.49 -19.08 4.48
C GLY A 421 -25.11 -19.47 5.91
N ASP A 422 -25.97 -20.25 6.57
CA ASP A 422 -25.81 -20.67 7.97
C ASP A 422 -25.28 -22.10 8.14
N GLY A 423 -24.83 -22.72 7.03
CA GLY A 423 -24.35 -24.09 6.96
C GLY A 423 -25.45 -25.15 6.86
N CYS A 424 -26.71 -24.78 7.09
CA CYS A 424 -27.89 -25.64 6.88
C CYS A 424 -28.64 -25.27 5.60
N ALA A 425 -28.64 -23.99 5.24
CA ALA A 425 -29.16 -23.47 3.98
C ALA A 425 -28.06 -22.77 3.17
N PRO A 426 -28.09 -22.85 1.82
CA PRO A 426 -27.23 -22.05 0.98
C PRO A 426 -27.52 -20.55 1.17
N GLY A 427 -26.51 -19.72 0.94
CA GLY A 427 -26.68 -18.27 0.98
C GLY A 427 -27.40 -17.74 -0.26
N VAL A 428 -27.48 -16.40 -0.36
CA VAL A 428 -28.25 -15.68 -1.40
C VAL A 428 -27.95 -16.12 -2.83
N PHE A 429 -26.72 -16.58 -3.11
CA PHE A 429 -26.30 -17.00 -4.46
C PHE A 429 -26.18 -18.52 -4.62
N GLY A 430 -26.47 -19.30 -3.58
CA GLY A 430 -26.11 -20.72 -3.52
C GLY A 430 -24.95 -20.98 -2.55
N LYS A 431 -24.35 -22.16 -2.65
CA LYS A 431 -23.25 -22.60 -1.79
C LYS A 431 -21.92 -21.99 -2.23
N VAL A 432 -21.29 -21.26 -1.33
CA VAL A 432 -19.94 -20.72 -1.52
C VAL A 432 -18.90 -21.72 -1.01
N ILE A 433 -17.92 -22.08 -1.84
CA ILE A 433 -16.83 -22.98 -1.44
C ILE A 433 -15.54 -22.25 -1.07
N ALA A 434 -15.33 -21.02 -1.53
CA ALA A 434 -14.21 -20.20 -1.07
C ALA A 434 -14.51 -18.72 -1.26
N TYR A 435 -13.89 -17.87 -0.44
CA TYR A 435 -13.96 -16.42 -0.58
C TYR A 435 -12.65 -15.73 -0.21
N VAL A 436 -12.46 -14.53 -0.75
CA VAL A 436 -11.41 -13.61 -0.35
C VAL A 436 -11.99 -12.21 -0.33
N TYR A 437 -11.70 -11.43 0.72
CA TYR A 437 -12.05 -10.01 0.70
C TYR A 437 -10.94 -9.10 1.20
N VAL A 438 -11.02 -7.82 0.81
CA VAL A 438 -10.23 -6.73 1.36
C VAL A 438 -11.12 -5.52 1.65
N VAL A 439 -10.87 -4.87 2.77
CA VAL A 439 -11.42 -3.56 3.12
C VAL A 439 -10.41 -2.49 2.75
N LYS A 440 -10.88 -1.45 2.07
CA LYS A 440 -10.12 -0.29 1.62
C LYS A 440 -10.83 0.98 2.04
N PHE A 441 -10.04 2.00 2.29
CA PHE A 441 -10.54 3.33 2.58
C PHE A 441 -10.20 4.17 1.35
N GLN A 442 -11.21 4.40 0.51
CA GLN A 442 -11.02 5.20 -0.71
C GLN A 442 -10.60 6.62 -0.32
N LYS A 443 -10.08 7.42 -1.27
CA LYS A 443 -9.79 8.87 -1.13
C LYS A 443 -11.05 9.74 -0.87
N ARG A 444 -12.06 9.20 -0.19
CA ARG A 444 -13.32 9.80 0.22
C ARG A 444 -13.65 9.48 1.68
N GLY A 445 -12.72 8.86 2.42
CA GLY A 445 -12.83 8.56 3.86
C GLY A 445 -13.71 7.35 4.22
N LEU A 446 -14.70 6.99 3.40
CA LEU A 446 -15.62 5.89 3.72
C LEU A 446 -15.00 4.49 3.54
N PRO A 447 -15.28 3.56 4.47
CA PRO A 447 -14.92 2.15 4.30
C PRO A 447 -15.59 1.54 3.06
N HIS A 448 -14.84 0.70 2.35
CA HIS A 448 -15.27 0.01 1.14
C HIS A 448 -14.69 -1.40 1.11
N ALA A 449 -15.49 -2.42 0.80
CA ALA A 449 -15.02 -3.80 0.67
C ALA A 449 -15.02 -4.24 -0.79
N HIS A 450 -14.00 -5.01 -1.17
CA HIS A 450 -13.96 -5.81 -2.38
C HIS A 450 -13.99 -7.27 -1.97
N ILE A 451 -14.97 -8.03 -2.44
CA ILE A 451 -15.24 -9.40 -2.00
C ILE A 451 -15.34 -10.30 -3.24
N LEU A 452 -14.72 -11.46 -3.15
CA LEU A 452 -14.74 -12.48 -4.17
C LEU A 452 -15.29 -13.78 -3.63
N PHE A 453 -16.16 -14.40 -4.41
CA PHE A 453 -16.73 -15.70 -4.10
C PHE A 453 -16.44 -16.69 -5.22
N ILE A 454 -16.07 -17.90 -4.81
CA ILE A 454 -16.02 -19.08 -5.67
C ILE A 454 -17.18 -19.98 -5.22
N MET A 455 -18.09 -20.27 -6.14
CA MET A 455 -19.31 -21.04 -5.90
C MET A 455 -19.04 -22.54 -6.06
N ASP A 456 -19.88 -23.36 -5.43
CA ASP A 456 -19.93 -24.79 -5.68
C ASP A 456 -20.30 -25.05 -7.15
N PRO A 457 -19.68 -26.02 -7.85
CA PRO A 457 -19.95 -26.29 -9.28
C PRO A 457 -21.43 -26.49 -9.64
N GLU A 458 -22.24 -26.98 -8.71
CA GLU A 458 -23.68 -27.15 -8.91
C GLU A 458 -24.45 -25.83 -8.88
N ASP A 459 -23.99 -24.86 -8.08
CA ASP A 459 -24.61 -23.54 -7.90
C ASP A 459 -23.96 -22.44 -8.77
N LYS A 460 -22.91 -22.76 -9.53
CA LYS A 460 -22.27 -21.80 -10.45
C LYS A 460 -23.25 -21.32 -11.52
N PRO A 461 -23.36 -20.00 -11.77
CA PRO A 461 -24.19 -19.51 -12.86
C PRO A 461 -23.53 -19.86 -14.21
N LYS A 462 -24.27 -20.58 -15.07
CA LYS A 462 -23.75 -21.13 -16.33
C LYS A 462 -24.33 -20.46 -17.57
N THR A 463 -25.51 -19.84 -17.44
CA THR A 463 -26.24 -19.21 -18.55
C THR A 463 -26.47 -17.73 -18.29
N ASN A 464 -26.78 -16.97 -19.35
CA ASN A 464 -27.15 -15.55 -19.21
C ASN A 464 -28.43 -15.36 -18.37
N ASP A 465 -29.35 -16.34 -18.40
CA ASP A 465 -30.54 -16.34 -17.55
C ASP A 465 -30.20 -16.53 -16.08
N ASP A 466 -29.17 -17.32 -15.76
CA ASP A 466 -28.67 -17.42 -14.39
C ASP A 466 -28.02 -16.12 -13.92
N TYR A 467 -27.34 -15.39 -14.83
CA TYR A 467 -26.81 -14.06 -14.51
C TYR A 467 -27.93 -13.09 -14.17
N ASP A 468 -29.03 -13.09 -14.94
CA ASP A 468 -30.19 -12.22 -14.71
C ASP A 468 -30.95 -12.55 -13.40
N LYS A 469 -30.81 -13.77 -12.85
CA LYS A 469 -31.34 -14.13 -11.52
C LYS A 469 -30.51 -13.52 -10.39
N ILE A 470 -29.22 -13.29 -10.63
CA ILE A 470 -28.26 -12.80 -9.61
C ILE A 470 -28.11 -11.28 -9.69
N VAL A 471 -27.98 -10.74 -10.90
CA VAL A 471 -27.62 -9.35 -11.17
C VAL A 471 -28.74 -8.65 -11.95
N THR A 472 -29.09 -7.44 -11.51
CA THR A 472 -29.93 -6.51 -12.22
C THR A 472 -29.20 -5.19 -12.46
N ALA A 473 -29.52 -4.52 -13.57
CA ALA A 473 -29.09 -3.17 -13.88
C ALA A 473 -30.30 -2.31 -14.31
N GLU A 474 -31.47 -2.56 -13.70
CA GLU A 474 -32.73 -1.89 -14.05
C GLU A 474 -33.24 -1.05 -12.85
N ILE A 475 -33.91 0.06 -13.15
CA ILE A 475 -34.65 0.82 -12.14
C ILE A 475 -35.93 0.00 -11.82
N PRO A 476 -36.21 -0.32 -10.55
CA PRO A 476 -37.35 -1.13 -10.18
C PRO A 476 -38.64 -0.30 -10.24
N ASP A 477 -39.78 -0.98 -10.31
CA ASP A 477 -41.10 -0.35 -10.17
C ASP A 477 -41.24 0.24 -8.76
N ARG A 478 -41.51 1.56 -8.68
CA ARG A 478 -41.59 2.31 -7.42
C ARG A 478 -42.72 1.83 -6.52
N ASP A 479 -43.86 1.46 -7.10
CA ASP A 479 -45.05 1.11 -6.34
C ASP A 479 -44.97 -0.33 -5.84
N LYS A 480 -44.35 -1.22 -6.63
CA LYS A 480 -44.15 -2.63 -6.26
C LYS A 480 -42.97 -2.85 -5.31
N PHE A 481 -41.87 -2.12 -5.51
CA PHE A 481 -40.62 -2.32 -4.77
C PHE A 481 -40.06 -1.00 -4.21
N PRO A 482 -40.80 -0.30 -3.32
CA PRO A 482 -40.44 1.05 -2.88
C PRO A 482 -39.06 1.14 -2.21
N ALA A 483 -38.70 0.18 -1.35
CA ALA A 483 -37.41 0.17 -0.66
C ALA A 483 -36.21 -0.07 -1.61
N LEU A 484 -36.40 -0.95 -2.61
CA LEU A 484 -35.39 -1.20 -3.64
C LEU A 484 -35.25 0.00 -4.57
N PHE A 485 -36.38 0.62 -4.96
CA PHE A 485 -36.40 1.84 -5.76
C PHE A 485 -35.65 2.98 -5.06
N GLU A 486 -35.94 3.21 -3.79
CA GLU A 486 -35.24 4.20 -2.98
C GLU A 486 -33.73 3.92 -2.91
N THR A 487 -33.35 2.66 -2.65
CA THR A 487 -31.92 2.30 -2.60
C THR A 487 -31.24 2.52 -3.95
N ILE A 488 -31.84 2.08 -5.05
CA ILE A 488 -31.25 2.18 -6.39
C ILE A 488 -31.09 3.65 -6.77
N THR A 489 -32.12 4.47 -6.57
CA THR A 489 -32.09 5.90 -6.92
C THR A 489 -31.14 6.72 -6.04
N ASN A 490 -30.91 6.32 -4.79
CA ASN A 490 -30.00 7.02 -3.88
C ASN A 490 -28.54 6.55 -3.98
N SER A 491 -28.30 5.26 -4.20
CA SER A 491 -26.99 4.64 -4.02
C SER A 491 -26.46 3.88 -5.24
N MET A 492 -27.29 3.50 -6.21
CA MET A 492 -26.86 2.68 -7.37
C MET A 492 -26.90 3.41 -8.71
N LEU A 493 -27.40 4.66 -8.77
CA LEU A 493 -27.35 5.45 -10.00
C LEU A 493 -25.99 6.13 -10.18
N HIS A 494 -25.37 5.87 -11.32
CA HIS A 494 -24.24 6.66 -11.80
C HIS A 494 -24.76 8.02 -12.30
N ARG A 495 -24.08 9.11 -11.93
CA ARG A 495 -24.35 10.45 -12.49
C ARG A 495 -24.31 10.44 -14.02
N ARG A 496 -25.10 11.33 -14.63
CA ARG A 496 -25.14 11.59 -16.09
C ARG A 496 -23.77 12.08 -16.61
N CYS A 497 -22.90 11.14 -17.02
CA CYS A 497 -21.58 11.45 -17.60
C CYS A 497 -21.65 11.62 -19.14
N ASP A 498 -22.86 11.61 -19.73
CA ASP A 498 -23.23 11.90 -21.12
C ASP A 498 -23.43 13.40 -21.43
N ARG A 499 -23.51 14.25 -20.40
CA ARG A 499 -23.61 15.71 -20.57
C ARG A 499 -22.22 16.38 -20.57
N PRO A 500 -22.06 17.53 -21.26
CA PRO A 500 -20.86 18.36 -21.17
C PRO A 500 -20.62 18.81 -19.72
N GLY A 501 -19.42 18.56 -19.20
CA GLY A 501 -19.02 18.93 -17.84
C GLY A 501 -17.76 18.20 -17.41
N ASN A 502 -17.07 18.71 -16.38
CA ASN A 502 -15.90 18.04 -15.82
C ASN A 502 -16.30 17.29 -14.55
N HIS A 503 -16.60 15.99 -14.67
CA HIS A 503 -16.92 15.14 -13.54
C HIS A 503 -15.69 14.35 -13.08
N THR A 504 -15.64 14.01 -11.79
CA THR A 504 -14.59 13.13 -11.25
C THR A 504 -14.59 11.72 -11.87
N CYS A 505 -15.66 11.34 -12.59
CA CYS A 505 -15.77 10.10 -13.37
C CYS A 505 -14.99 10.17 -14.70
N HIS A 506 -14.71 11.37 -15.21
CA HIS A 506 -14.17 11.58 -16.55
C HIS A 506 -12.66 11.40 -16.59
N ASP A 507 -12.16 10.90 -17.71
CA ASP A 507 -10.74 10.91 -18.03
C ASP A 507 -10.31 12.30 -18.54
N LYS A 508 -9.02 12.43 -18.87
CA LYS A 508 -8.45 13.66 -19.43
C LYS A 508 -9.08 14.10 -20.76
N HIS A 509 -9.91 13.26 -21.39
CA HIS A 509 -10.60 13.52 -22.64
C HIS A 509 -12.11 13.75 -22.45
N GLY A 510 -12.58 13.91 -21.20
CA GLY A 510 -14.00 14.13 -20.90
C GLY A 510 -14.87 12.87 -21.04
N LYS A 511 -14.29 11.68 -21.24
CA LYS A 511 -15.04 10.42 -21.35
C LYS A 511 -15.16 9.75 -19.99
N CYS A 512 -16.33 9.16 -19.71
CA CYS A 512 -16.53 8.43 -18.46
C CYS A 512 -15.58 7.22 -18.38
N THR A 513 -14.68 7.22 -17.40
CA THR A 513 -13.76 6.09 -17.13
C THR A 513 -14.51 4.79 -16.80
N LYS A 514 -15.76 4.89 -16.34
CA LYS A 514 -16.65 3.77 -16.02
C LYS A 514 -17.58 3.37 -17.18
N ARG A 515 -17.47 4.06 -18.32
CA ARG A 515 -18.26 3.83 -19.54
C ARG A 515 -19.77 3.94 -19.29
N PHE A 516 -20.17 4.96 -18.54
CA PHE A 516 -21.59 5.32 -18.41
C PHE A 516 -21.94 6.45 -19.38
N PRO A 517 -23.17 6.49 -19.90
CA PRO A 517 -24.24 5.48 -19.73
C PRO A 517 -23.90 4.14 -20.40
N LYS A 518 -24.42 3.03 -19.86
CA LYS A 518 -24.26 1.69 -20.44
C LYS A 518 -25.15 1.51 -21.67
N ARG A 519 -24.83 0.54 -22.51
CA ARG A 519 -25.66 0.17 -23.67
C ARG A 519 -26.99 -0.41 -23.16
N LEU A 520 -28.10 0.10 -23.70
CA LEU A 520 -29.42 -0.50 -23.49
C LEU A 520 -29.56 -1.75 -24.35
N GLN A 521 -30.09 -2.82 -23.76
CA GLN A 521 -30.25 -4.10 -24.42
C GLN A 521 -31.29 -5.00 -23.71
N PRO A 522 -32.03 -5.81 -24.47
CA PRO A 522 -33.17 -6.58 -23.94
C PRO A 522 -32.77 -7.86 -23.18
N CYS A 523 -31.53 -8.34 -23.35
CA CYS A 523 -30.98 -9.54 -22.72
C CYS A 523 -29.50 -9.36 -22.35
N THR A 524 -29.02 -10.18 -21.41
CA THR A 524 -27.61 -10.22 -21.02
C THR A 524 -26.78 -10.97 -22.08
N THR A 525 -25.58 -10.47 -22.38
CA THR A 525 -24.65 -11.06 -23.37
C THR A 525 -23.21 -11.13 -22.82
N SER A 526 -22.45 -12.13 -23.27
CA SER A 526 -21.12 -12.47 -22.71
C SER A 526 -20.03 -12.67 -23.77
N GLU A 527 -20.17 -12.06 -24.94
CA GLU A 527 -19.37 -12.35 -26.16
C GLU A 527 -17.89 -11.88 -26.11
N ASP A 528 -17.53 -10.97 -25.20
CA ASP A 528 -16.24 -10.25 -25.25
C ASP A 528 -15.12 -10.79 -24.34
N GLY A 529 -15.36 -11.87 -23.59
CA GLY A 529 -14.40 -12.41 -22.60
C GLY A 529 -14.09 -11.47 -21.41
N GLY A 530 -14.88 -10.40 -21.25
CA GLY A 530 -14.89 -9.45 -20.13
C GLY A 530 -16.05 -9.69 -19.15
N TYR A 531 -16.47 -8.65 -18.41
CA TYR A 531 -17.73 -8.71 -17.65
C TYR A 531 -18.92 -8.83 -18.62
N PRO A 532 -20.00 -9.57 -18.26
CA PRO A 532 -21.21 -9.58 -19.07
C PRO A 532 -21.75 -8.17 -19.28
N HIS A 533 -22.32 -7.93 -20.46
CA HIS A 533 -23.19 -6.77 -20.64
C HIS A 533 -24.56 -7.20 -20.10
N TYR A 534 -25.00 -6.62 -18.99
CA TYR A 534 -26.28 -6.99 -18.39
C TYR A 534 -27.46 -6.44 -19.15
N ARG A 535 -28.60 -7.10 -18.99
CA ARG A 535 -29.89 -6.63 -19.46
C ARG A 535 -30.21 -5.24 -18.89
N CYS A 536 -30.47 -4.30 -19.79
CA CYS A 536 -30.84 -2.91 -19.50
C CYS A 536 -31.94 -2.49 -20.48
N ARG A 537 -33.20 -2.81 -20.19
CA ARG A 537 -34.29 -2.68 -21.19
C ARG A 537 -34.65 -1.23 -21.52
N GLY A 538 -34.32 -0.27 -20.66
CA GLY A 538 -34.65 1.14 -20.85
C GLY A 538 -36.14 1.43 -20.69
N ILE A 539 -36.87 0.52 -20.04
CA ILE A 539 -38.33 0.64 -19.83
C ILE A 539 -38.62 1.68 -18.76
N HIS A 540 -37.74 1.81 -17.78
CA HIS A 540 -37.94 2.65 -16.61
C HIS A 540 -37.16 3.96 -16.73
N GLN A 541 -37.83 5.04 -16.34
CA GLN A 541 -37.24 6.37 -16.26
C GLN A 541 -37.49 6.94 -14.87
N TYR A 542 -36.47 7.58 -14.31
CA TYR A 542 -36.56 8.27 -13.03
C TYR A 542 -36.20 9.73 -13.19
N VAL A 543 -37.08 10.64 -12.79
CA VAL A 543 -36.81 12.08 -12.79
C VAL A 543 -36.43 12.52 -11.39
N LYS A 544 -35.23 13.08 -11.22
CA LYS A 544 -34.77 13.57 -9.92
C LYS A 544 -35.03 15.07 -9.75
N PHE A 545 -35.70 15.41 -8.66
CA PHE A 545 -35.85 16.74 -8.07
C PHE A 545 -35.81 16.57 -6.55
N PRO A 546 -34.97 17.26 -5.74
CA PRO A 546 -34.75 18.72 -5.71
C PRO A 546 -33.27 19.17 -5.49
N GLY A 547 -32.97 20.44 -5.81
CA GLY A 547 -31.66 21.11 -5.59
C GLY A 547 -30.75 21.26 -6.82
N THR A 548 -31.16 20.73 -7.97
CA THR A 548 -30.55 20.98 -9.29
C THR A 548 -31.34 22.05 -10.04
N ALA A 549 -30.68 22.84 -10.90
CA ALA A 549 -31.32 23.91 -11.66
C ALA A 549 -32.31 23.41 -12.75
N GLN A 550 -32.31 22.11 -13.08
CA GLN A 550 -33.15 21.47 -14.09
C GLN A 550 -33.51 20.04 -13.69
N GLU A 551 -34.61 19.51 -14.25
CA GLU A 551 -34.99 18.10 -14.14
C GLU A 551 -33.90 17.21 -14.75
N GLU A 552 -33.46 16.19 -14.00
CA GLU A 552 -32.58 15.15 -14.53
C GLU A 552 -33.35 13.84 -14.65
N VAL A 553 -33.62 13.42 -15.89
CA VAL A 553 -34.12 12.07 -16.19
C VAL A 553 -32.96 11.10 -16.09
N TYR A 554 -33.14 9.92 -15.53
CA TYR A 554 -32.21 8.79 -15.49
C TYR A 554 -32.90 7.57 -16.11
N THR A 555 -32.15 6.70 -16.78
CA THR A 555 -32.66 5.44 -17.33
C THR A 555 -31.88 4.25 -16.77
N ASP A 556 -32.31 3.03 -17.10
CA ASP A 556 -31.59 1.78 -16.76
C ASP A 556 -30.09 1.84 -17.14
N ALA A 557 -29.74 2.57 -18.19
CA ALA A 557 -28.34 2.75 -18.62
C ALA A 557 -27.44 3.42 -17.57
N ASN A 558 -28.02 4.07 -16.56
CA ASN A 558 -27.31 4.72 -15.47
C ASN A 558 -27.17 3.84 -14.22
N VAL A 559 -27.83 2.68 -14.17
CA VAL A 559 -27.82 1.80 -13.00
C VAL A 559 -26.50 1.03 -12.96
N VAL A 560 -25.85 1.05 -11.80
CA VAL A 560 -24.69 0.21 -11.50
C VAL A 560 -25.19 -1.22 -11.19
N PRO A 561 -24.63 -2.28 -11.81
CA PRO A 561 -25.08 -3.65 -11.62
C PRO A 561 -25.15 -4.07 -10.14
N THR A 562 -26.26 -4.66 -9.72
CA THR A 562 -26.50 -4.99 -8.30
C THR A 562 -27.35 -6.23 -8.13
N ASN A 563 -27.50 -6.69 -6.89
CA ASN A 563 -28.47 -7.72 -6.53
C ASN A 563 -29.65 -7.07 -5.77
N PRO A 564 -30.91 -7.31 -6.17
CA PRO A 564 -32.09 -6.69 -5.53
C PRO A 564 -32.17 -6.91 -4.02
N PHE A 565 -31.90 -8.14 -3.55
CA PHE A 565 -31.98 -8.48 -2.14
C PHE A 565 -30.90 -7.76 -1.33
N LEU A 566 -29.63 -7.83 -1.77
CA LEU A 566 -28.53 -7.18 -1.07
C LEU A 566 -28.68 -5.65 -1.07
N ALA A 567 -29.06 -5.06 -2.20
CA ALA A 567 -29.32 -3.63 -2.28
C ALA A 567 -30.41 -3.23 -1.28
N SER A 568 -31.59 -3.87 -1.34
CA SER A 568 -32.72 -3.53 -0.47
C SER A 568 -32.42 -3.74 1.03
N LYS A 569 -31.73 -4.82 1.40
CA LYS A 569 -31.43 -5.13 2.81
C LYS A 569 -30.37 -4.22 3.40
N TYR A 570 -29.32 -3.91 2.64
CA TYR A 570 -28.20 -3.12 3.14
C TYR A 570 -28.34 -1.62 2.87
N ASN A 571 -29.25 -1.19 2.00
CA ASN A 571 -29.49 0.22 1.64
C ASN A 571 -28.17 1.00 1.48
N CYS A 572 -27.30 0.52 0.60
CA CYS A 572 -26.01 1.14 0.33
C CYS A 572 -25.56 0.83 -1.10
N HIS A 573 -24.45 1.44 -1.53
CA HIS A 573 -23.87 1.12 -2.83
C HIS A 573 -23.24 -0.29 -2.79
N VAL A 574 -23.94 -1.28 -3.34
CA VAL A 574 -23.50 -2.68 -3.48
C VAL A 574 -23.46 -3.05 -4.96
N ASN A 575 -22.27 -3.01 -5.57
CA ASN A 575 -22.08 -3.47 -6.95
C ASN A 575 -21.88 -4.99 -6.95
N VAL A 576 -22.62 -5.72 -7.77
CA VAL A 576 -22.48 -7.18 -7.94
C VAL A 576 -22.20 -7.46 -9.40
N GLU A 577 -21.12 -8.20 -9.66
CA GLU A 577 -20.65 -8.52 -11.00
C GLU A 577 -20.39 -10.02 -11.12
N ILE A 578 -20.79 -10.62 -12.25
CA ILE A 578 -20.40 -11.99 -12.60
C ILE A 578 -18.98 -11.98 -13.15
N ALA A 579 -18.12 -12.80 -12.55
CA ALA A 579 -16.68 -12.84 -12.79
C ALA A 579 -16.26 -14.01 -13.70
N SER A 580 -16.82 -14.13 -14.91
CA SER A 580 -16.58 -15.29 -15.78
C SER A 580 -15.27 -15.27 -16.60
N GLY A 581 -14.50 -14.18 -16.61
CA GLY A 581 -13.32 -13.99 -17.49
C GLY A 581 -11.96 -13.95 -16.77
N VAL A 582 -10.89 -14.46 -17.43
CA VAL A 582 -9.48 -14.39 -16.95
C VAL A 582 -9.01 -12.95 -16.71
N ALA A 583 -9.62 -11.97 -17.40
CA ALA A 583 -9.39 -10.55 -17.17
C ALA A 583 -9.77 -10.11 -15.75
N VAL A 584 -10.79 -10.74 -15.16
CA VAL A 584 -11.25 -10.51 -13.79
C VAL A 584 -10.19 -10.99 -12.80
N ILE A 585 -9.50 -12.11 -13.02
CA ILE A 585 -8.36 -12.55 -12.19
C ILE A 585 -7.22 -11.50 -12.21
N LYS A 586 -6.87 -10.88 -13.34
CA LYS A 586 -5.86 -9.80 -13.36
C LYS A 586 -6.38 -8.50 -12.71
N TYR A 587 -7.66 -8.19 -12.88
CA TYR A 587 -8.32 -7.01 -12.31
C TYR A 587 -8.44 -7.11 -10.78
N LEU A 588 -8.80 -8.29 -10.29
CA LEU A 588 -9.03 -8.58 -8.87
C LEU A 588 -7.76 -8.45 -8.05
N TYR A 589 -6.60 -8.81 -8.55
CA TYR A 589 -5.37 -8.64 -7.78
C TYR A 589 -4.74 -7.26 -7.92
N LYS A 590 -4.97 -6.58 -9.04
CA LYS A 590 -4.65 -5.15 -9.20
C LYS A 590 -5.40 -4.29 -8.17
N TYR A 591 -6.62 -4.68 -7.78
CA TYR A 591 -7.46 -3.93 -6.82
C TYR A 591 -7.53 -4.53 -5.42
N VAL A 592 -7.28 -5.82 -5.21
CA VAL A 592 -7.22 -6.40 -3.85
C VAL A 592 -5.88 -6.04 -3.18
N TYR A 593 -4.77 -6.00 -3.95
CA TYR A 593 -3.41 -5.76 -3.42
C TYR A 593 -2.75 -4.48 -3.90
N LYS A 594 -3.49 -3.55 -4.52
CA LYS A 594 -3.04 -2.15 -4.58
C LYS A 594 -2.71 -1.74 -3.14
N GLY A 595 -1.43 -1.57 -2.83
CA GLY A 595 -0.99 -1.07 -1.53
C GLY A 595 -1.64 0.27 -1.22
N HIS A 596 -1.47 0.76 0.01
CA HIS A 596 -1.90 2.11 0.39
C HIS A 596 -1.50 3.13 -0.68
N ASP A 597 -2.32 4.15 -0.90
CA ASP A 597 -1.98 5.24 -1.82
C ASP A 597 -0.62 5.82 -1.40
N ARG A 598 0.43 5.50 -2.16
CA ARG A 598 1.81 5.84 -1.82
C ARG A 598 2.11 7.26 -2.29
N THR A 599 2.58 8.10 -1.39
CA THR A 599 3.30 9.34 -1.72
C THR A 599 4.69 9.00 -2.28
N SER A 600 5.22 9.89 -3.13
CA SER A 600 6.50 9.73 -3.82
C SER A 600 7.67 9.43 -2.88
N PHE A 601 8.54 8.49 -3.28
CA PHE A 601 9.74 8.08 -2.58
C PHE A 601 10.93 8.98 -2.95
N THR A 602 11.83 9.20 -1.98
CA THR A 602 13.21 9.65 -2.21
C THR A 602 14.10 8.40 -2.23
N ILE A 603 15.04 8.31 -3.18
CA ILE A 603 16.00 7.21 -3.26
C ILE A 603 17.26 7.65 -2.51
N ASP A 604 17.51 7.06 -1.34
CA ASP A 604 18.79 7.15 -0.64
C ASP A 604 19.78 6.11 -1.20
N GLU A 605 21.08 6.29 -0.92
CA GLU A 605 22.19 5.51 -1.47
C GLU A 605 22.03 3.98 -1.41
N PRO A 606 22.64 3.21 -2.33
CA PRO A 606 22.42 1.76 -2.51
C PRO A 606 22.70 0.87 -1.28
N GLY A 607 23.37 1.38 -0.24
CA GLY A 607 23.66 0.66 1.01
C GLY A 607 22.65 0.88 2.15
N ALA A 608 21.65 1.75 1.98
CA ALA A 608 20.79 2.26 3.06
C ALA A 608 19.28 1.97 2.88
N GLN A 609 18.88 0.83 2.31
CA GLN A 609 17.46 0.47 2.21
C GLN A 609 16.84 0.12 3.58
N ASP A 610 16.31 1.11 4.31
CA ASP A 610 15.46 0.90 5.49
C ASP A 610 13.99 0.67 5.07
N GLU A 611 13.55 -0.60 5.04
CA GLU A 611 12.16 -0.95 4.70
C GLU A 611 11.14 -0.30 5.65
N ILE A 612 11.55 0.04 6.88
CA ILE A 612 10.71 0.72 7.88
C ILE A 612 10.50 2.20 7.50
N ASN A 613 11.54 2.90 7.06
CA ASN A 613 11.41 4.30 6.60
C ASN A 613 10.60 4.37 5.30
N ASN A 614 10.88 3.48 4.35
CA ASN A 614 10.12 3.37 3.10
C ASN A 614 8.63 3.11 3.36
N PHE A 615 8.30 2.31 4.37
CA PHE A 615 6.92 2.07 4.77
C PHE A 615 6.26 3.33 5.37
N LEU A 616 6.97 4.07 6.23
CA LEU A 616 6.48 5.31 6.83
C LEU A 616 6.24 6.41 5.78
N ASP A 617 7.16 6.60 4.84
CA ASP A 617 7.07 7.66 3.83
C ASP A 617 6.02 7.40 2.74
N ALA A 618 5.67 6.13 2.53
CA ALA A 618 4.60 5.71 1.64
C ALA A 618 3.21 5.69 2.32
N ARG A 619 3.14 6.02 3.62
CA ARG A 619 1.93 5.90 4.42
C ARG A 619 0.92 6.99 4.06
N TYR A 620 -0.34 6.59 3.93
CA TYR A 620 -1.50 7.45 3.83
C TYR A 620 -2.64 6.81 4.60
N VAL A 621 -3.18 7.48 5.62
CA VAL A 621 -4.26 6.94 6.48
C VAL A 621 -5.26 8.03 6.82
N CYS A 622 -6.55 7.71 6.66
CA CYS A 622 -7.67 8.57 7.06
C CYS A 622 -8.24 8.17 8.43
N ALA A 623 -9.07 9.03 9.03
CA ALA A 623 -9.60 8.79 10.37
C ALA A 623 -10.44 7.49 10.52
N PRO A 624 -11.36 7.15 9.58
CA PRO A 624 -12.05 5.85 9.63
C PRO A 624 -11.11 4.64 9.53
N GLU A 625 -10.05 4.74 8.73
CA GLU A 625 -9.01 3.70 8.63
C GLU A 625 -8.23 3.55 9.94
N ALA A 626 -7.86 4.67 10.57
CA ALA A 626 -7.18 4.70 11.86
C ALA A 626 -8.05 4.01 12.94
N ILE A 627 -9.35 4.32 13.01
CA ILE A 627 -10.31 3.62 13.89
C ILE A 627 -10.33 2.12 13.58
N HIS A 628 -10.45 1.74 12.31
CA HIS A 628 -10.56 0.32 11.90
C HIS A 628 -9.35 -0.48 12.37
N ARG A 629 -8.16 0.11 12.24
CA ARG A 629 -6.90 -0.47 12.72
C ARG A 629 -6.81 -0.48 14.24
N ILE A 630 -7.23 0.59 14.93
CA ILE A 630 -7.25 0.64 16.40
C ILE A 630 -8.16 -0.46 16.96
N PHE A 631 -9.38 -0.59 16.45
CA PHE A 631 -10.33 -1.64 16.84
C PHE A 631 -9.94 -3.05 16.37
N ARG A 632 -8.84 -3.17 15.63
CA ARG A 632 -8.32 -4.44 15.10
C ARG A 632 -9.34 -5.18 14.25
N PHE A 633 -10.19 -4.45 13.53
CA PHE A 633 -11.06 -5.06 12.54
C PHE A 633 -10.21 -5.56 11.37
N GLY A 634 -10.52 -6.76 10.88
CA GLY A 634 -9.78 -7.38 9.78
C GLY A 634 -9.85 -6.51 8.53
N MET A 635 -8.69 -6.21 7.94
CA MET A 635 -8.58 -5.53 6.64
C MET A 635 -8.71 -6.48 5.47
N HIS A 636 -8.51 -7.77 5.72
CA HIS A 636 -8.58 -8.84 4.75
C HIS A 636 -9.03 -10.10 5.47
N ASP A 637 -9.69 -10.98 4.73
CA ASP A 637 -10.00 -12.32 5.20
C ASP A 637 -10.11 -13.27 4.01
N ARG A 638 -10.08 -14.56 4.30
CA ARG A 638 -10.23 -15.62 3.30
C ARG A 638 -10.71 -16.91 3.93
N ASP A 639 -11.49 -17.64 3.17
CA ASP A 639 -11.77 -19.05 3.41
C ASP A 639 -11.52 -19.82 2.10
N PRO A 640 -10.75 -20.92 2.13
CA PRO A 640 -10.13 -21.51 3.32
C PRO A 640 -8.83 -20.83 3.78
N ALA A 641 -8.40 -21.19 4.99
CA ALA A 641 -7.07 -20.86 5.49
C ALA A 641 -5.96 -21.43 4.58
N VAL A 642 -4.86 -20.68 4.45
CA VAL A 642 -3.70 -21.05 3.62
C VAL A 642 -2.47 -21.23 4.50
N ALA A 643 -1.95 -22.45 4.57
CA ALA A 643 -0.71 -22.79 5.24
C ALA A 643 0.48 -22.58 4.27
N ARG A 644 1.41 -21.70 4.66
CA ARG A 644 2.58 -21.33 3.85
C ARG A 644 3.73 -22.29 4.15
N LEU A 645 4.03 -23.15 3.19
CA LEU A 645 4.96 -24.27 3.31
C LEU A 645 6.38 -23.87 2.91
N ALA A 646 7.35 -24.18 3.77
CA ALA A 646 8.77 -23.88 3.57
C ALA A 646 9.31 -24.52 2.28
N LEU A 647 10.21 -23.80 1.60
CA LEU A 647 10.94 -24.27 0.43
C LEU A 647 12.41 -23.85 0.56
N HIS A 648 13.32 -24.83 0.59
CA HIS A 648 14.77 -24.65 0.63
C HIS A 648 15.43 -25.93 0.11
N LEU A 649 16.66 -25.84 -0.38
CA LEU A 649 17.46 -27.03 -0.69
C LEU A 649 17.97 -27.68 0.61
N PRO A 650 18.47 -28.93 0.55
CA PRO A 650 19.15 -29.54 1.70
C PRO A 650 20.22 -28.62 2.27
N ASN A 651 20.20 -28.40 3.58
CA ASN A 651 21.13 -27.53 4.33
C ASN A 651 21.04 -26.02 4.03
N GLU A 652 20.08 -25.55 3.24
CA GLU A 652 19.83 -24.12 3.01
C GLU A 652 18.66 -23.55 3.84
N GLN A 653 18.41 -24.11 5.03
CA GLN A 653 17.35 -23.63 5.91
C GLN A 653 17.61 -22.19 6.35
N GLN A 654 16.56 -21.38 6.44
CA GLN A 654 16.65 -20.06 7.06
C GLN A 654 16.76 -20.19 8.58
N VAL A 655 17.87 -19.70 9.15
CA VAL A 655 18.13 -19.69 10.58
C VAL A 655 17.94 -18.27 11.10
N ARG A 656 17.09 -18.12 12.12
CA ARG A 656 17.01 -16.89 12.91
C ARG A 656 18.01 -16.97 14.05
N PHE A 657 18.84 -15.96 14.22
CA PHE A 657 19.84 -15.92 15.29
C PHE A 657 19.90 -14.53 15.91
N ASN A 658 20.19 -14.48 17.21
CA ASN A 658 20.47 -13.23 17.91
C ASN A 658 21.99 -13.14 18.14
N PRO A 659 22.70 -12.18 17.51
CA PRO A 659 24.15 -12.05 17.68
C PRO A 659 24.59 -11.80 19.13
N ASP A 660 23.70 -11.26 19.98
CA ASP A 660 24.01 -10.99 21.40
C ASP A 660 24.01 -12.27 22.27
N HIS A 661 23.54 -13.41 21.74
CA HIS A 661 23.54 -14.70 22.42
C HIS A 661 24.65 -15.64 21.92
N GLY A 662 25.61 -15.12 21.15
CA GLY A 662 26.66 -15.91 20.50
C GLY A 662 26.20 -16.54 19.18
N ALA A 663 27.10 -17.30 18.55
CA ALA A 663 26.77 -18.05 17.34
C ALA A 663 25.63 -19.04 17.63
N PRO A 664 24.63 -19.17 16.75
CA PRO A 664 23.59 -20.18 16.92
C PRO A 664 24.21 -21.58 16.94
N ASP A 665 23.56 -22.54 17.62
CA ASP A 665 23.94 -23.94 17.53
C ASP A 665 23.74 -24.43 16.09
N LEU A 666 24.85 -24.70 15.41
CA LEU A 666 24.93 -25.21 14.03
C LEU A 666 25.39 -26.68 14.01
N SER A 667 25.17 -27.43 15.10
CA SER A 667 25.46 -28.88 15.14
C SER A 667 24.55 -29.67 14.20
N ALA A 668 23.31 -29.21 14.00
CA ALA A 668 22.37 -29.80 13.06
C ALA A 668 21.42 -28.73 12.45
N PRO A 669 20.99 -28.89 11.20
CA PRO A 669 20.04 -27.97 10.59
C PRO A 669 18.68 -28.02 11.30
N PRO A 670 17.99 -26.88 11.47
CA PRO A 670 16.70 -26.84 12.15
C PRO A 670 15.63 -27.62 11.38
N GLU A 671 14.79 -28.35 12.11
CA GLU A 671 13.61 -29.01 11.55
C GLU A 671 12.64 -27.97 10.94
N THR A 672 12.26 -28.16 9.68
CA THR A 672 11.31 -27.31 8.95
C THR A 672 10.06 -28.08 8.57
N MET A 673 9.03 -27.36 8.09
CA MET A 673 7.83 -28.00 7.51
C MET A 673 8.17 -29.02 6.41
N LEU A 674 9.22 -28.77 5.62
CA LEU A 674 9.65 -29.64 4.52
C LEU A 674 10.36 -30.89 5.05
N THR A 675 11.32 -30.75 5.97
CA THR A 675 12.03 -31.91 6.52
C THR A 675 11.10 -32.80 7.35
N ALA A 676 10.22 -32.19 8.12
CA ALA A 676 9.20 -32.91 8.89
C ALA A 676 8.18 -33.63 7.99
N PHE A 677 7.88 -33.09 6.80
CA PHE A 677 7.00 -33.76 5.83
C PHE A 677 7.65 -35.04 5.28
N ILE A 678 8.93 -34.99 4.93
CA ILE A 678 9.67 -36.18 4.47
C ILE A 678 9.72 -37.23 5.59
N LYS A 679 9.99 -36.81 6.83
CA LYS A 679 9.94 -37.71 8.01
C LYS A 679 8.54 -38.29 8.25
N LEU A 680 7.49 -37.51 8.04
CA LEU A 680 6.11 -37.99 8.16
C LEU A 680 5.83 -39.10 7.14
N CYS A 681 6.25 -38.92 5.89
CA CYS A 681 6.10 -39.92 4.82
C CYS A 681 6.92 -41.18 5.08
N ALA A 682 8.06 -41.07 5.77
CA ALA A 682 8.90 -42.21 6.14
C ALA A 682 8.36 -43.03 7.32
N LYS A 683 7.54 -42.44 8.20
CA LYS A 683 7.14 -43.03 9.49
C LYS A 683 5.76 -43.69 9.53
N THR A 684 4.93 -43.58 8.48
CA THR A 684 3.48 -43.82 8.66
C THR A 684 3.12 -45.32 8.74
N PRO A 685 2.48 -45.80 9.82
CA PRO A 685 1.74 -47.07 9.85
C PRO A 685 0.43 -46.97 9.03
N PRO A 686 -0.25 -48.10 8.74
CA PRO A 686 -1.43 -48.15 7.85
C PRO A 686 -2.59 -47.19 8.22
N ASP A 687 -2.76 -46.87 9.51
CA ASP A 687 -4.01 -46.28 10.05
C ASP A 687 -4.19 -44.77 9.80
N PHE A 688 -3.14 -44.03 9.42
CA PHE A 688 -3.21 -42.57 9.19
C PHE A 688 -2.72 -42.15 7.79
N ASN A 689 -2.65 -43.14 6.89
CA ASN A 689 -1.98 -43.18 5.59
C ASN A 689 -1.55 -41.82 4.98
N ALA A 690 -0.25 -41.48 5.09
CA ALA A 690 0.37 -40.37 4.38
C ALA A 690 0.77 -40.75 2.94
N GLN A 691 0.42 -41.95 2.48
CA GLN A 691 0.61 -42.43 1.11
C GLN A 691 -0.25 -41.63 0.12
N GLY A 692 0.34 -41.29 -1.03
CA GLY A 692 -0.30 -40.45 -2.04
C GLY A 692 -0.32 -38.94 -1.71
N LEU A 693 0.19 -38.51 -0.55
CA LEU A 693 0.11 -37.12 -0.10
C LEU A 693 1.20 -36.26 -0.76
N LEU A 694 0.81 -35.22 -1.48
CA LEU A 694 1.74 -34.20 -1.95
C LEU A 694 2.06 -33.22 -0.83
N TYR A 695 3.20 -32.54 -0.92
CA TYR A 695 3.60 -31.57 0.11
C TYR A 695 2.57 -30.45 0.27
N ALA A 696 1.99 -29.98 -0.85
CA ALA A 696 0.93 -28.97 -0.84
C ALA A 696 -0.38 -29.42 -0.17
N ASP A 697 -0.60 -30.73 -0.06
CA ASP A 697 -1.82 -31.31 0.49
C ASP A 697 -1.69 -31.68 1.96
N VAL A 698 -0.48 -31.68 2.53
CA VAL A 698 -0.23 -31.96 3.96
C VAL A 698 -1.14 -31.16 4.88
N PRO A 699 -1.36 -29.85 4.66
CA PRO A 699 -2.23 -29.06 5.52
C PRO A 699 -3.70 -29.48 5.50
N THR A 700 -4.15 -30.28 4.54
CA THR A 700 -5.54 -30.78 4.50
C THR A 700 -5.78 -31.85 5.57
N ARG A 701 -4.76 -32.67 5.89
CA ARG A 701 -4.86 -33.79 6.85
C ARG A 701 -4.09 -33.55 8.16
N PHE A 702 -3.03 -32.75 8.12
CA PHE A 702 -2.12 -32.51 9.24
C PHE A 702 -2.02 -31.03 9.57
N ARG A 703 -1.80 -30.71 10.85
CA ARG A 703 -1.47 -29.35 11.32
C ARG A 703 -0.02 -29.29 11.77
N TRP A 704 0.60 -28.14 11.57
CA TRP A 704 1.96 -27.89 12.04
C TRP A 704 1.94 -27.58 13.54
N ASN A 705 2.67 -28.36 14.34
CA ASN A 705 3.00 -27.99 15.71
C ASN A 705 4.35 -27.26 15.70
N SER A 706 4.37 -25.98 16.05
CA SER A 706 5.59 -25.18 16.10
C SER A 706 6.50 -25.49 17.29
N GLU A 707 5.94 -26.03 18.39
CA GLU A 707 6.71 -26.39 19.59
C GLU A 707 7.52 -27.66 19.32
N ASP A 708 6.84 -28.72 18.88
CA ASP A 708 7.47 -30.01 18.54
C ASP A 708 8.16 -30.01 17.16
N ARG A 709 7.96 -28.93 16.37
CA ARG A 709 8.36 -28.82 14.95
C ARG A 709 7.95 -30.04 14.12
N ALA A 710 6.72 -30.52 14.32
CA ALA A 710 6.22 -31.75 13.72
C ALA A 710 4.82 -31.56 13.11
N TRP A 711 4.52 -32.40 12.10
CA TRP A 711 3.17 -32.53 11.57
C TRP A 711 2.36 -33.49 12.44
N VAL A 712 1.23 -33.01 12.97
CA VAL A 712 0.32 -33.83 13.78
C VAL A 712 -1.05 -33.97 13.10
N PRO A 713 -1.73 -35.13 13.18
CA PRO A 713 -3.04 -35.32 12.57
C PRO A 713 -4.04 -34.26 13.04
N ARG A 714 -4.88 -33.79 12.11
CA ARG A 714 -5.97 -32.87 12.46
C ARG A 714 -7.10 -33.63 13.13
N LYS A 715 -7.65 -33.01 14.18
CA LYS A 715 -8.84 -33.49 14.89
C LYS A 715 -10.15 -32.92 14.35
N ARG A 716 -10.09 -31.87 13.54
CA ARG A 716 -11.24 -31.17 12.94
C ARG A 716 -10.90 -30.78 11.51
N ASP A 717 -11.83 -30.96 10.58
CA ASP A 717 -11.71 -30.45 9.23
C ASP A 717 -12.02 -28.96 9.22
N ASN A 718 -11.00 -28.14 8.96
CA ASN A 718 -11.13 -26.69 8.82
C ASN A 718 -10.67 -26.21 7.43
N ARG A 719 -10.76 -27.11 6.43
CA ARG A 719 -10.55 -26.85 5.00
C ARG A 719 -9.20 -26.19 4.63
N THR A 720 -8.14 -26.31 5.45
CA THR A 720 -6.86 -25.62 5.20
C THR A 720 -6.13 -26.15 3.96
N ILE A 721 -5.66 -25.26 3.08
CA ILE A 721 -4.85 -25.61 1.89
C ILE A 721 -3.38 -25.25 2.05
N GLY A 722 -2.47 -25.98 1.40
CA GLY A 722 -1.03 -25.68 1.41
C GLY A 722 -0.56 -24.87 0.21
N ARG A 723 0.30 -23.88 0.49
CA ARG A 723 1.01 -23.06 -0.50
C ARG A 723 2.50 -23.11 -0.26
N ILE A 724 3.24 -23.73 -1.17
CA ILE A 724 4.71 -23.68 -1.18
C ILE A 724 5.15 -22.25 -1.54
N PHE A 725 6.16 -21.72 -0.84
CA PHE A 725 6.75 -20.42 -1.17
C PHE A 725 7.09 -20.33 -2.67
N PHE A 726 6.84 -19.17 -3.25
CA PHE A 726 7.12 -18.94 -4.66
C PHE A 726 8.64 -18.88 -4.89
N CYS A 727 9.09 -19.54 -5.96
CA CYS A 727 10.44 -19.51 -6.48
C CYS A 727 10.28 -19.56 -8.01
N GLY A 728 10.81 -18.57 -8.72
CA GLY A 728 10.84 -18.56 -10.18
C GLY A 728 12.04 -19.35 -10.74
N PRO A 729 12.12 -19.55 -12.07
CA PRO A 729 13.20 -20.29 -12.73
C PRO A 729 14.61 -19.79 -12.36
N GLU A 730 14.77 -18.50 -12.09
CA GLU A 730 16.00 -17.87 -11.62
C GLU A 730 16.53 -18.46 -10.30
N GLY A 731 15.68 -19.14 -9.52
CA GLY A 731 16.06 -19.84 -8.30
C GLY A 731 16.72 -21.21 -8.51
N GLY A 732 16.98 -21.62 -9.76
CA GLY A 732 17.75 -22.81 -10.10
C GLY A 732 17.20 -24.11 -9.49
N GLU A 733 18.04 -24.89 -8.82
CA GLU A 733 17.67 -26.16 -8.17
C GLU A 733 16.47 -26.03 -7.21
N ARG A 734 16.29 -24.87 -6.57
CA ARG A 734 15.16 -24.61 -5.66
C ARG A 734 13.82 -24.53 -6.40
N TYR A 735 13.83 -24.04 -7.64
CA TYR A 735 12.65 -24.03 -8.52
C TYR A 735 12.27 -25.45 -8.95
N TYR A 736 13.25 -26.25 -9.37
CA TYR A 736 13.00 -27.65 -9.77
C TYR A 736 12.52 -28.49 -8.59
N LEU A 737 13.09 -28.31 -7.39
CA LEU A 737 12.59 -28.93 -6.17
C LEU A 737 11.12 -28.56 -5.91
N ARG A 738 10.73 -27.30 -6.10
CA ARG A 738 9.34 -26.87 -5.96
C ARG A 738 8.41 -27.59 -6.95
N LEU A 739 8.83 -27.79 -8.21
CA LEU A 739 8.04 -28.54 -9.18
C LEU A 739 7.85 -30.00 -8.76
N LEU A 740 8.92 -30.64 -8.25
CA LEU A 740 8.86 -32.02 -7.76
C LEU A 740 7.96 -32.14 -6.53
N LEU A 741 8.02 -31.21 -5.58
CA LEU A 741 7.15 -31.20 -4.40
C LEU A 741 5.66 -31.03 -4.73
N LEU A 742 5.33 -30.54 -5.93
CA LEU A 742 3.97 -30.45 -6.45
C LEU A 742 3.51 -31.71 -7.21
N LYS A 743 4.42 -32.67 -7.46
CA LYS A 743 4.18 -33.80 -8.37
C LYS A 743 4.57 -35.16 -7.83
N VAL A 744 5.50 -35.23 -6.88
CA VAL A 744 6.00 -36.47 -6.27
C VAL A 744 5.25 -36.69 -4.95
N PRO A 745 4.33 -37.66 -4.87
CA PRO A 745 3.64 -37.97 -3.63
C PRO A 745 4.54 -38.73 -2.66
N SER A 746 4.36 -38.46 -1.37
CA SER A 746 4.92 -39.23 -0.25
C SER A 746 6.43 -39.55 -0.33
N PRO A 747 7.31 -38.55 -0.55
CA PRO A 747 8.74 -38.79 -0.57
C PRO A 747 9.24 -39.20 0.82
N THR A 748 9.78 -40.42 0.93
CA THR A 748 10.38 -40.97 2.16
C THR A 748 11.78 -40.44 2.46
N THR A 749 12.49 -39.94 1.44
CA THR A 749 13.81 -39.31 1.57
C THR A 749 13.92 -38.12 0.62
N SER A 750 14.92 -37.25 0.84
CA SER A 750 15.23 -36.16 -0.10
C SER A 750 15.65 -36.71 -1.48
N ALA A 751 16.38 -37.84 -1.50
CA ALA A 751 16.79 -38.53 -2.72
C ALA A 751 15.60 -39.07 -3.54
N HIS A 752 14.53 -39.50 -2.87
CA HIS A 752 13.31 -39.97 -3.53
C HIS A 752 12.69 -38.88 -4.43
N LEU A 753 12.78 -37.59 -4.07
CA LEU A 753 12.31 -36.50 -4.93
C LEU A 753 13.06 -36.44 -6.27
N ARG A 754 14.32 -36.85 -6.31
CA ARG A 754 15.15 -36.93 -7.53
C ARG A 754 15.14 -38.32 -8.18
N THR A 755 14.35 -39.26 -7.68
CA THR A 755 14.29 -40.62 -8.25
C THR A 755 13.11 -40.70 -9.22
N PHE A 756 13.32 -41.24 -10.42
CA PHE A 756 12.25 -41.53 -11.39
C PHE A 756 12.59 -42.79 -12.19
N ASN A 757 11.61 -43.68 -12.41
CA ASN A 757 11.80 -45.00 -13.02
C ASN A 757 12.97 -45.79 -12.41
N CYS A 758 13.06 -45.82 -11.08
CA CYS A 758 14.12 -46.49 -10.31
C CYS A 758 15.55 -45.96 -10.53
N VAL A 759 15.70 -44.80 -11.17
CA VAL A 759 17.00 -44.11 -11.34
C VAL A 759 17.02 -42.86 -10.48
N GLU A 760 18.03 -42.72 -9.61
CA GLU A 760 18.30 -41.49 -8.87
C GLU A 760 19.13 -40.53 -9.75
N PHE A 761 18.64 -39.30 -9.91
CA PHE A 761 19.33 -38.25 -10.67
C PHE A 761 20.19 -37.36 -9.77
N ARG A 762 21.24 -36.77 -10.35
CA ARG A 762 22.19 -35.92 -9.60
C ARG A 762 21.57 -34.59 -9.20
N THR A 763 20.65 -34.06 -10.01
CA THR A 763 20.01 -32.76 -9.79
C THR A 763 18.49 -32.88 -9.79
N PHE A 764 17.80 -31.96 -9.12
CA PHE A 764 16.35 -31.82 -9.21
C PHE A 764 15.94 -31.44 -10.63
N ARG A 765 16.76 -30.67 -11.35
CA ARG A 765 16.55 -30.35 -12.77
C ARG A 765 16.47 -31.61 -13.64
N GLU A 766 17.45 -32.50 -13.55
CA GLU A 766 17.48 -33.75 -14.33
C GLU A 766 16.23 -34.60 -14.08
N ALA A 767 15.81 -34.72 -12.81
CA ALA A 767 14.59 -35.42 -12.45
C ALA A 767 13.33 -34.77 -13.06
N CYS A 768 13.25 -33.42 -13.08
CA CYS A 768 12.18 -32.69 -13.75
C CYS A 768 12.15 -32.92 -15.27
N VAL A 769 13.31 -32.89 -15.94
CA VAL A 769 13.44 -33.17 -17.38
C VAL A 769 12.91 -34.57 -17.68
N LYS A 770 13.37 -35.58 -16.96
CA LYS A 770 12.99 -36.99 -17.20
C LYS A 770 11.53 -37.27 -16.88
N ARG A 771 10.94 -36.54 -15.93
CA ARG A 771 9.51 -36.59 -15.61
C ARG A 771 8.64 -35.77 -16.59
N GLY A 772 9.23 -35.06 -17.55
CA GLY A 772 8.50 -34.20 -18.48
C GLY A 772 7.80 -33.01 -17.80
N LEU A 773 8.35 -32.54 -16.66
CA LEU A 773 7.79 -31.41 -15.90
C LEU A 773 8.26 -30.05 -16.41
N LEU A 774 9.27 -30.04 -17.28
CA LEU A 774 9.75 -28.86 -18.00
C LEU A 774 9.13 -28.83 -19.39
N ARG A 775 8.98 -27.62 -19.96
CA ARG A 775 8.35 -27.45 -21.27
C ARG A 775 9.08 -28.27 -22.33
N ASN A 776 8.30 -28.88 -23.20
CA ASN A 776 8.77 -29.61 -24.38
C ASN A 776 7.96 -29.15 -25.62
N ASP A 777 8.42 -29.54 -26.81
CA ASP A 777 7.81 -29.12 -28.09
C ASP A 777 6.32 -29.49 -28.21
N VAL A 778 5.88 -30.53 -27.51
CA VAL A 778 4.48 -30.98 -27.47
C VAL A 778 3.58 -29.95 -26.78
N GLU A 779 4.06 -29.35 -25.69
CA GLU A 779 3.30 -28.34 -24.94
C GLU A 779 3.28 -26.99 -25.67
N ALA A 780 4.38 -26.61 -26.32
CA ALA A 780 4.44 -25.45 -27.22
C ALA A 780 3.45 -25.61 -28.38
N ASN A 781 3.40 -26.80 -29.00
CA ASN A 781 2.43 -27.12 -30.03
C ASN A 781 0.98 -27.06 -29.54
N ARG A 782 0.67 -27.60 -28.35
CA ARG A 782 -0.67 -27.53 -27.76
C ARG A 782 -1.09 -26.09 -27.45
N CYS A 783 -0.15 -25.27 -26.97
CA CYS A 783 -0.36 -23.85 -26.70
C CYS A 783 -0.75 -23.09 -27.97
N LEU A 784 0.03 -23.26 -29.04
CA LEU A 784 -0.24 -22.64 -30.35
C LEU A 784 -1.57 -23.13 -30.93
N THR A 785 -1.82 -24.44 -30.92
CA THR A 785 -3.06 -25.05 -31.43
C THR A 785 -4.31 -24.48 -30.76
N LYS A 786 -4.28 -24.27 -29.43
CA LYS A 786 -5.40 -23.63 -28.72
C LYS A 786 -5.53 -22.16 -29.06
N ALA A 787 -4.41 -21.44 -29.19
CA ALA A 787 -4.40 -20.01 -29.49
C ALA A 787 -4.94 -19.68 -30.89
N VAL A 788 -4.77 -20.59 -31.87
CA VAL A 788 -5.28 -20.43 -33.25
C VAL A 788 -6.79 -20.15 -33.29
N ILE A 789 -7.56 -20.72 -32.36
CA ILE A 789 -9.03 -20.59 -32.33
C ILE A 789 -9.49 -19.13 -32.10
N PHE A 790 -8.66 -18.29 -31.47
CA PHE A 790 -9.07 -16.94 -31.02
C PHE A 790 -8.00 -15.85 -31.22
N ARG A 791 -6.93 -16.10 -31.97
CA ARG A 791 -5.83 -15.14 -32.20
C ARG A 791 -5.53 -14.97 -33.69
N THR A 792 -5.13 -13.76 -34.07
CA THR A 792 -4.67 -13.43 -35.43
C THR A 792 -3.21 -13.83 -35.66
N GLY A 793 -2.81 -14.00 -36.92
CA GLY A 793 -1.44 -14.39 -37.33
C GLY A 793 -0.34 -13.54 -36.68
N HIS A 794 -0.46 -12.21 -36.67
CA HIS A 794 0.46 -11.32 -35.96
C HIS A 794 0.59 -11.62 -34.45
N LYS A 795 -0.52 -11.88 -33.75
CA LYS A 795 -0.50 -12.22 -32.32
C LYS A 795 0.04 -13.62 -32.07
N LEU A 796 -0.16 -14.55 -33.00
CA LEU A 796 0.44 -15.88 -32.96
C LEU A 796 1.96 -15.82 -33.17
N ARG A 797 2.48 -14.98 -34.07
CA ARG A 797 3.94 -14.77 -34.24
C ARG A 797 4.60 -14.22 -32.97
N HIS A 798 3.92 -13.35 -32.22
CA HIS A 798 4.40 -12.87 -30.91
C HIS A 798 4.44 -13.98 -29.85
N LEU A 799 3.39 -14.80 -29.77
CA LEU A 799 3.37 -15.95 -28.86
C LEU A 799 4.44 -16.98 -29.24
N PHE A 800 4.65 -17.20 -30.54
CA PHE A 800 5.69 -18.07 -31.07
C PHE A 800 7.09 -17.59 -30.66
N ALA A 801 7.42 -16.31 -30.88
CA ALA A 801 8.70 -15.74 -30.47
C ALA A 801 8.96 -15.87 -28.95
N MET A 802 7.94 -15.62 -28.12
CA MET A 802 8.04 -15.82 -26.67
C MET A 802 8.26 -17.28 -26.24
N LEU A 803 7.78 -18.24 -27.03
CA LEU A 803 8.02 -19.66 -26.76
C LEU A 803 9.45 -20.07 -27.16
N LEU A 804 10.03 -19.41 -28.17
CA LEU A 804 11.41 -19.64 -28.60
C LEU A 804 12.44 -19.08 -27.60
N THR A 805 12.21 -17.87 -27.07
CA THR A 805 13.17 -17.15 -26.22
C THR A 805 13.02 -17.43 -24.72
N ALA A 806 12.27 -18.46 -24.32
CA ALA A 806 12.13 -18.85 -22.91
C ALA A 806 13.31 -19.71 -22.44
N ASP A 807 13.64 -19.68 -21.14
CA ASP A 807 14.79 -20.40 -20.55
C ASP A 807 14.76 -21.94 -20.78
N ASP A 808 13.59 -22.51 -21.06
CA ASP A 808 13.36 -23.92 -21.46
C ASP A 808 12.80 -24.00 -22.91
N GLY A 809 13.38 -23.23 -23.84
CA GLY A 809 12.85 -22.98 -25.19
C GLY A 809 12.53 -24.22 -26.04
N VAL A 810 11.83 -23.99 -27.17
CA VAL A 810 11.45 -25.05 -28.13
C VAL A 810 12.72 -25.73 -28.67
N THR A 811 12.80 -27.06 -28.56
CA THR A 811 13.94 -27.86 -29.03
C THR A 811 13.98 -28.02 -30.55
N ASN A 812 12.83 -27.97 -31.24
CA ASN A 812 12.74 -28.00 -32.70
C ASN A 812 11.80 -26.91 -33.25
N ALA A 813 12.31 -25.67 -33.30
CA ALA A 813 11.56 -24.51 -33.78
C ALA A 813 11.13 -24.62 -35.25
N ALA A 814 11.96 -25.22 -36.11
CA ALA A 814 11.68 -25.39 -37.55
C ALA A 814 10.48 -26.30 -37.82
N GLN A 815 10.38 -27.42 -37.09
CA GLN A 815 9.23 -28.31 -37.20
C GLN A 815 7.95 -27.62 -36.69
N LEU A 816 8.05 -26.85 -35.61
CA LEU A 816 6.91 -26.13 -35.03
C LEU A 816 6.43 -24.98 -35.94
N TRP A 817 7.36 -24.25 -36.56
CA TRP A 817 7.08 -23.23 -37.58
C TRP A 817 6.35 -23.83 -38.78
N THR A 818 6.87 -24.93 -39.33
CA THR A 818 6.28 -25.64 -40.46
C THR A 818 4.84 -26.09 -40.16
N ARG A 819 4.63 -26.64 -38.95
CA ARG A 819 3.31 -27.14 -38.53
C ARG A 819 2.26 -26.04 -38.37
N HIS A 820 2.65 -24.83 -37.99
CA HIS A 820 1.74 -23.70 -37.78
C HIS A 820 1.86 -22.62 -38.86
N TYR A 821 2.54 -22.91 -39.96
CA TYR A 821 2.89 -21.92 -41.00
C TYR A 821 1.69 -21.13 -41.51
N ASP A 822 0.62 -21.82 -41.91
CA ASP A 822 -0.58 -21.17 -42.46
C ASP A 822 -1.25 -20.22 -41.44
N ASN A 823 -1.27 -20.62 -40.16
CA ASN A 823 -1.83 -19.81 -39.08
C ASN A 823 -0.93 -18.62 -38.73
N LEU A 824 0.39 -18.84 -38.74
CA LEU A 824 1.41 -17.83 -38.48
C LEU A 824 1.59 -16.86 -39.64
N THR A 825 1.02 -17.11 -40.82
CA THR A 825 1.14 -16.25 -42.01
C THR A 825 -0.21 -15.80 -42.59
N GLN A 826 -1.32 -16.15 -41.94
CA GLN A 826 -2.69 -15.87 -42.41
C GLN A 826 -2.94 -14.41 -42.83
N ASP A 827 -2.37 -13.45 -42.09
CA ASP A 827 -2.51 -12.01 -42.30
C ASP A 827 -1.53 -11.42 -43.33
N VAL A 828 -0.47 -12.15 -43.68
CA VAL A 828 0.65 -11.64 -44.49
C VAL A 828 0.22 -11.27 -45.91
N LYS A 829 -0.62 -12.08 -46.57
CA LYS A 829 -1.12 -11.78 -47.93
C LYS A 829 -1.91 -10.48 -47.98
N TYR A 830 -2.72 -10.22 -46.96
CA TYR A 830 -3.47 -8.96 -46.84
C TYR A 830 -2.53 -7.76 -46.68
N HIS A 831 -1.49 -7.89 -45.85
CA HIS A 831 -0.50 -6.84 -45.64
C HIS A 831 0.31 -6.53 -46.91
N LEU A 832 0.82 -7.56 -47.60
CA LEU A 832 1.57 -7.37 -48.85
C LEU A 832 0.72 -6.72 -49.95
N ARG A 833 -0.57 -7.10 -50.04
CA ARG A 833 -1.49 -6.56 -51.06
C ARG A 833 -1.98 -5.15 -50.76
N ASN A 834 -2.35 -4.87 -49.52
CA ASN A 834 -3.08 -3.63 -49.18
C ASN A 834 -2.21 -2.54 -48.56
N GLN A 835 -1.08 -2.88 -47.93
CA GLN A 835 -0.16 -1.89 -47.38
C GLN A 835 1.04 -1.63 -48.29
N ARG A 836 1.54 -2.65 -49.00
CA ARG A 836 2.67 -2.49 -49.93
C ARG A 836 2.27 -2.43 -51.41
N GLN A 837 0.98 -2.62 -51.73
CA GLN A 837 0.48 -2.64 -53.11
C GLN A 837 1.26 -3.61 -54.03
N GLN A 838 1.75 -4.71 -53.48
CA GLN A 838 2.59 -5.63 -54.22
C GLN A 838 1.75 -6.39 -55.26
N MET A 839 2.06 -6.18 -56.55
CA MET A 839 1.21 -6.65 -57.66
C MET A 839 1.23 -8.18 -57.83
N MET A 840 2.33 -8.84 -57.46
CA MET A 840 2.52 -10.29 -57.56
C MET A 840 2.95 -10.87 -56.20
N ILE A 841 2.10 -11.69 -55.58
CA ILE A 841 2.35 -12.30 -54.27
C ILE A 841 2.51 -13.82 -54.47
N THR A 842 3.75 -14.31 -54.41
CA THR A 842 4.06 -15.75 -54.44
C THR A 842 4.11 -16.34 -53.03
N PRO A 843 4.01 -17.67 -52.85
CA PRO A 843 4.20 -18.31 -51.54
C PRO A 843 5.55 -17.97 -50.89
N GLU A 844 6.61 -17.78 -51.69
CA GLU A 844 7.91 -17.35 -51.20
C GLU A 844 7.87 -15.94 -50.59
N HIS A 845 7.14 -15.00 -51.20
CA HIS A 845 6.94 -13.66 -50.61
C HIS A 845 6.25 -13.74 -49.25
N VAL A 846 5.27 -14.64 -49.09
CA VAL A 846 4.53 -14.82 -47.84
C VAL A 846 5.42 -15.44 -46.75
N ALA A 847 6.22 -16.46 -47.09
CA ALA A 847 7.17 -17.07 -46.17
C ALA A 847 8.23 -16.06 -45.70
N ASN A 848 8.83 -15.34 -46.64
CA ASN A 848 9.87 -14.36 -46.36
C ASN A 848 9.37 -13.19 -45.51
N TRP A 849 8.19 -12.66 -45.81
CA TRP A 849 7.59 -11.60 -45.00
C TRP A 849 7.20 -12.09 -43.61
N GLY A 850 6.64 -13.30 -43.50
CA GLY A 850 6.32 -13.93 -42.22
C GLY A 850 7.56 -14.12 -41.32
N LEU A 851 8.68 -14.57 -41.91
CA LEU A 851 9.97 -14.75 -41.23
C LEU A 851 10.59 -13.40 -40.86
N LEU A 852 10.55 -12.39 -41.74
CA LEU A 852 11.04 -11.04 -41.45
C LEU A 852 10.29 -10.42 -40.26
N GLN A 853 8.96 -10.54 -40.23
CA GLN A 853 8.14 -10.08 -39.12
C GLN A 853 8.43 -10.83 -37.82
N LEU A 854 8.71 -12.13 -37.89
CA LEU A 854 9.13 -12.91 -36.73
C LEU A 854 10.52 -12.48 -36.24
N ASN A 855 11.48 -12.27 -37.14
CA ASN A 855 12.83 -11.80 -36.81
C ASN A 855 12.79 -10.44 -36.12
N ASN A 856 11.95 -9.51 -36.60
CA ASN A 856 11.72 -8.21 -35.97
C ASN A 856 11.20 -8.32 -34.53
N ILE A 857 10.43 -9.37 -34.21
CA ILE A 857 9.95 -9.63 -32.84
C ILE A 857 11.08 -10.25 -32.00
N LEU A 858 11.82 -11.22 -32.54
CA LEU A 858 12.94 -11.87 -31.87
C LEU A 858 14.08 -10.89 -31.52
N GLN A 859 14.39 -9.95 -32.42
CA GLN A 859 15.40 -8.92 -32.18
C GLN A 859 15.04 -8.02 -30.98
N ARG A 860 13.75 -7.79 -30.72
CA ARG A 860 13.30 -7.06 -29.52
C ARG A 860 13.43 -7.87 -28.22
N LEU A 861 13.66 -9.17 -28.34
CA LEU A 861 13.89 -10.12 -27.25
C LEU A 861 15.36 -10.55 -27.20
N ASP A 862 16.27 -9.75 -27.78
CA ASP A 862 17.72 -10.02 -27.86
C ASP A 862 18.06 -11.38 -28.49
N SER A 863 17.29 -11.80 -29.50
CA SER A 863 17.48 -13.07 -30.23
C SER A 863 17.24 -12.90 -31.75
N SER A 864 17.50 -13.94 -32.53
CA SER A 864 17.39 -13.94 -34.00
C SER A 864 16.80 -15.24 -34.53
N LEU A 865 16.39 -15.25 -35.81
CA LEU A 865 15.99 -16.49 -36.47
C LEU A 865 17.11 -17.56 -36.49
N ALA A 866 18.36 -17.13 -36.61
CA ALA A 866 19.52 -18.01 -36.65
C ALA A 866 19.74 -18.74 -35.31
N ASP A 867 19.52 -18.06 -34.19
CA ASP A 867 19.67 -18.63 -32.84
C ASP A 867 18.71 -19.81 -32.57
N HIS A 868 17.64 -19.89 -33.35
CA HIS A 868 16.60 -20.93 -33.24
C HIS A 868 16.58 -21.90 -34.42
N GLY A 869 17.57 -21.85 -35.33
CA GLY A 869 17.63 -22.74 -36.49
C GLY A 869 16.49 -22.56 -37.49
N LEU A 870 15.91 -21.35 -37.59
CA LEU A 870 14.86 -21.02 -38.56
C LEU A 870 15.47 -20.47 -39.86
N PRO A 871 14.81 -20.67 -41.02
CA PRO A 871 15.30 -20.15 -42.29
C PRO A 871 15.34 -18.62 -42.29
N LEU A 872 16.42 -18.06 -42.85
CA LEU A 872 16.57 -16.62 -43.02
C LEU A 872 15.77 -16.14 -44.24
N PRO A 873 15.21 -14.91 -44.21
CA PRO A 873 14.56 -14.34 -45.38
C PRO A 873 15.56 -14.16 -46.53
N THR A 874 15.24 -14.70 -47.70
CA THR A 874 15.97 -14.58 -48.98
C THR A 874 15.46 -13.46 -49.87
N ILE A 875 14.26 -12.93 -49.63
CA ILE A 875 13.70 -11.80 -50.37
C ILE A 875 13.91 -10.52 -49.55
N HIS A 876 14.63 -9.55 -50.12
CA HIS A 876 14.78 -8.22 -49.55
C HIS A 876 13.57 -7.36 -49.89
N PHE A 877 12.97 -6.74 -48.87
CA PHE A 877 11.87 -5.80 -49.05
C PHE A 877 12.39 -4.39 -48.73
N ASP A 878 12.34 -3.49 -49.70
CA ASP A 878 13.19 -2.29 -49.82
C ASP A 878 13.08 -1.19 -48.73
N ASP A 879 12.39 -1.38 -47.60
CA ASP A 879 12.12 -0.28 -46.64
C ASP A 879 12.40 -0.53 -45.16
N GLU A 880 13.02 -1.65 -44.74
CA GLU A 880 13.40 -1.83 -43.32
C GLU A 880 14.88 -2.13 -43.07
N ALA A 881 15.70 -2.31 -44.11
CA ALA A 881 17.07 -2.79 -43.95
C ALA A 881 18.15 -1.70 -43.82
N ALA A 882 17.86 -0.43 -44.13
CA ALA A 882 18.90 0.62 -44.24
C ALA A 882 18.83 1.72 -43.17
N THR A 883 17.82 1.75 -42.31
CA THR A 883 17.69 2.82 -41.30
C THR A 883 17.81 2.24 -39.91
N ASN A 884 18.83 2.68 -39.18
CA ASN A 884 19.02 2.34 -37.78
C ASN A 884 17.74 2.62 -36.99
N ARG A 885 17.09 1.56 -36.50
CA ARG A 885 15.79 1.64 -35.86
C ARG A 885 15.82 2.45 -34.56
N LEU A 886 16.98 2.51 -33.89
CA LEU A 886 17.18 3.35 -32.71
C LEU A 886 17.17 4.83 -33.08
N ILE A 887 17.73 5.19 -34.24
CA ILE A 887 17.65 6.56 -34.78
C ILE A 887 16.19 6.88 -35.15
N LEU A 888 15.47 5.94 -35.79
CA LEU A 888 14.07 6.10 -36.15
C LEU A 888 13.14 6.24 -34.91
N GLU A 889 13.46 5.55 -33.81
CA GLU A 889 12.76 5.70 -32.52
C GLU A 889 13.01 7.07 -31.89
N GLU A 890 14.18 7.68 -32.11
CA GLU A 890 14.50 9.04 -31.67
C GLU A 890 13.98 10.13 -32.61
N SER A 891 13.80 9.85 -33.92
CA SER A 891 13.18 10.74 -34.90
C SER A 891 11.75 11.11 -34.49
N ALA A 892 11.41 12.40 -34.59
CA ALA A 892 10.04 12.87 -34.39
C ALA A 892 9.25 12.75 -35.70
N THR A 893 8.00 12.31 -35.59
CA THR A 893 7.04 12.38 -36.71
C THR A 893 6.65 13.84 -37.01
N PRO A 894 6.13 14.17 -38.20
CA PRO A 894 5.71 15.54 -38.53
C PRO A 894 4.69 16.13 -37.55
N ALA A 895 3.82 15.30 -36.96
CA ALA A 895 2.87 15.72 -35.94
C ALA A 895 3.57 16.06 -34.60
N GLU A 896 4.56 15.26 -34.20
CA GLU A 896 5.34 15.49 -32.97
C GLU A 896 6.22 16.73 -33.08
N LEU A 897 6.78 17.04 -34.25
CA LEU A 897 7.53 18.28 -34.49
C LEU A 897 6.67 19.52 -34.19
N HIS A 898 5.42 19.50 -34.65
CA HIS A 898 4.47 20.61 -34.41
C HIS A 898 4.09 20.74 -32.93
N GLU A 899 3.87 19.62 -32.23
CA GLU A 899 3.59 19.62 -30.79
C GLU A 899 4.79 20.15 -29.97
N MET A 900 6.02 19.81 -30.35
CA MET A 900 7.23 20.27 -29.67
C MET A 900 7.50 21.76 -29.93
N ASP A 901 7.25 22.28 -31.14
CA ASP A 901 7.32 23.72 -31.41
C ASP A 901 6.30 24.50 -30.58
N ALA A 902 5.05 24.01 -30.49
CA ALA A 902 4.03 24.62 -29.65
C ALA A 902 4.39 24.59 -28.15
N LEU A 903 4.98 23.49 -27.68
CA LEU A 903 5.43 23.35 -26.30
C LEU A 903 6.61 24.29 -25.97
N TRP A 904 7.57 24.44 -26.88
CA TRP A 904 8.66 25.38 -26.75
C TRP A 904 8.15 26.82 -26.61
N ARG A 905 7.32 27.28 -27.55
CA ARG A 905 6.78 28.66 -27.55
C ARG A 905 6.04 28.98 -26.25
N LYS A 906 5.27 28.02 -25.74
CA LYS A 906 4.58 28.15 -24.46
C LYS A 906 5.55 28.22 -23.28
N ASN A 907 6.55 27.35 -23.24
CA ASN A 907 7.41 27.24 -22.07
C ASN A 907 8.43 28.37 -21.98
N ILE A 908 8.95 28.88 -23.10
CA ILE A 908 9.94 29.97 -23.08
C ILE A 908 9.36 31.28 -22.53
N GLU A 909 8.05 31.51 -22.69
CA GLU A 909 7.33 32.64 -22.10
C GLU A 909 7.13 32.50 -20.58
N LEU A 910 7.10 31.26 -20.07
CA LEU A 910 6.92 30.95 -18.65
C LEU A 910 8.25 30.85 -17.88
N CYS A 911 9.39 30.87 -18.57
CA CYS A 911 10.71 30.89 -17.95
C CYS A 911 10.93 32.18 -17.15
N ASN A 912 11.45 32.05 -15.94
CA ASN A 912 11.99 33.20 -15.23
C ASN A 912 13.36 33.62 -15.82
N THR A 913 13.87 34.79 -15.40
CA THR A 913 15.11 35.37 -15.93
C THR A 913 16.31 34.42 -15.84
N GLU A 914 16.49 33.73 -14.70
CA GLU A 914 17.62 32.83 -14.49
C GLU A 914 17.52 31.56 -15.34
N GLN A 915 16.32 30.97 -15.43
CA GLN A 915 16.03 29.82 -16.28
C GLN A 915 16.27 30.14 -17.76
N ARG A 916 15.88 31.34 -18.19
CA ARG A 916 16.08 31.78 -19.57
C ARG A 916 17.55 31.90 -19.92
N ILE A 917 18.38 32.45 -19.03
CA ILE A 917 19.85 32.53 -19.22
C ILE A 917 20.43 31.12 -19.42
N VAL A 918 20.01 30.14 -18.61
CA VAL A 918 20.48 28.76 -18.73
C VAL A 918 20.06 28.14 -20.07
N VAL A 919 18.79 28.30 -20.46
CA VAL A 919 18.27 27.78 -21.75
C VAL A 919 19.03 28.38 -22.92
N GLU A 920 19.20 29.71 -22.95
CA GLU A 920 19.92 30.41 -24.03
C GLU A 920 21.39 29.99 -24.09
N THR A 921 22.06 29.82 -22.94
CA THR A 921 23.45 29.36 -22.87
C THR A 921 23.64 27.94 -23.41
N VAL A 922 22.73 27.02 -23.06
CA VAL A 922 22.78 25.64 -23.54
C VAL A 922 22.49 25.58 -25.05
N LEU A 923 21.47 26.31 -25.52
CA LEU A 923 21.13 26.36 -26.95
C LEU A 923 22.24 27.00 -27.78
N ASP A 924 22.88 28.09 -27.32
CA ASP A 924 24.04 28.68 -28.00
C ASP A 924 25.18 27.67 -28.18
N SER A 925 25.47 26.88 -27.15
CA SER A 925 26.51 25.84 -27.24
C SER A 925 26.17 24.73 -28.23
N ILE A 926 24.88 24.38 -28.36
CA ILE A 926 24.40 23.36 -29.31
C ILE A 926 24.41 23.91 -30.73
N LEU A 927 23.88 25.10 -30.95
CA LEU A 927 23.79 25.73 -32.28
C LEU A 927 25.18 26.03 -32.87
N ASN A 928 26.16 26.35 -32.03
CA ASN A 928 27.54 26.62 -32.46
C ASN A 928 28.48 25.39 -32.38
N ASN A 929 27.96 24.18 -32.12
CA ASN A 929 28.75 22.93 -32.03
C ASN A 929 29.98 23.02 -31.10
N ARG A 930 29.88 23.76 -29.99
CA ARG A 930 31.02 24.03 -29.10
C ARG A 930 31.34 22.90 -28.11
N GLY A 931 30.48 21.87 -28.02
CA GLY A 931 30.67 20.68 -27.20
C GLY A 931 31.02 20.97 -25.73
N LYS A 932 30.01 21.20 -24.87
CA LYS A 932 30.21 21.51 -23.45
C LYS A 932 29.39 20.60 -22.53
N VAL A 933 29.91 20.37 -21.33
CA VAL A 933 29.19 19.71 -20.24
C VAL A 933 28.64 20.77 -19.31
N PHE A 934 27.32 20.75 -19.08
CA PHE A 934 26.64 21.66 -18.18
C PHE A 934 26.14 20.90 -16.96
N PHE A 935 26.38 21.44 -15.77
CA PHE A 935 25.84 20.91 -14.53
C PHE A 935 24.77 21.87 -13.99
N ILE A 936 23.56 21.36 -13.76
CA ILE A 936 22.43 22.15 -13.24
C ILE A 936 22.18 21.70 -11.81
N ASP A 937 22.62 22.49 -10.85
CA ASP A 937 22.33 22.28 -9.43
C ASP A 937 21.13 23.12 -8.98
N ALA A 938 20.11 22.47 -8.41
CA ALA A 938 19.02 23.21 -7.76
C ALA A 938 18.28 22.32 -6.74
N PRO A 939 17.60 22.90 -5.72
CA PRO A 939 16.72 22.18 -4.80
C PRO A 939 15.48 21.56 -5.46
N GLY A 940 14.82 20.59 -4.82
CA GLY A 940 13.56 20.03 -5.31
C GLY A 940 12.44 21.07 -5.39
N GLY A 941 11.68 21.10 -6.49
CA GLY A 941 10.56 22.04 -6.69
C GLY A 941 10.89 23.35 -7.41
N THR A 942 12.14 23.57 -7.82
CA THR A 942 12.59 24.81 -8.49
C THR A 942 12.47 24.81 -10.02
N GLY A 943 11.76 23.84 -10.60
CA GLY A 943 11.51 23.80 -12.05
C GLY A 943 12.61 23.19 -12.92
N LYS A 944 13.54 22.38 -12.37
CA LYS A 944 14.57 21.68 -13.18
C LYS A 944 14.01 20.88 -14.35
N THR A 945 13.00 20.06 -14.08
CA THR A 945 12.33 19.26 -15.11
C THR A 945 11.64 20.15 -16.15
N PHE A 946 11.13 21.31 -15.74
CA PHE A 946 10.55 22.28 -16.67
C PHE A 946 11.63 22.84 -17.60
N LEU A 947 12.82 23.16 -17.08
CA LEU A 947 13.97 23.62 -17.87
C LEU A 947 14.47 22.54 -18.86
N GLU A 948 14.63 21.29 -18.40
CA GLU A 948 14.99 20.14 -19.25
C GLU A 948 13.98 19.91 -20.38
N ILE A 949 12.68 19.91 -20.07
CA ILE A 949 11.60 19.77 -21.07
C ILE A 949 11.65 20.91 -22.09
N THR A 950 11.94 22.13 -21.65
CA THR A 950 11.97 23.32 -22.51
C THR A 950 13.12 23.26 -23.50
N ILE A 951 14.31 22.86 -23.06
CA ILE A 951 15.48 22.65 -23.93
C ILE A 951 15.21 21.52 -24.93
N LEU A 952 14.64 20.40 -24.46
CA LEU A 952 14.32 19.26 -25.32
C LEU A 952 13.26 19.58 -26.37
N ALA A 953 12.26 20.40 -26.03
CA ALA A 953 11.22 20.82 -26.96
C ALA A 953 11.82 21.60 -28.15
N GLN A 954 12.75 22.52 -27.89
CA GLN A 954 13.41 23.28 -28.96
C GLN A 954 14.33 22.42 -29.84
N ILE A 955 15.14 21.55 -29.24
CA ILE A 955 16.06 20.70 -30.01
C ILE A 955 15.26 19.76 -30.93
N ARG A 956 14.16 19.20 -30.41
CA ARG A 956 13.36 18.24 -31.16
C ARG A 956 12.44 18.89 -32.18
N SER A 957 11.96 20.11 -31.96
CA SER A 957 11.17 20.84 -32.98
C SER A 957 12.00 21.16 -34.23
N GLU A 958 13.32 21.33 -34.08
CA GLU A 958 14.27 21.48 -35.19
C GLU A 958 14.65 20.15 -35.87
N GLY A 959 14.03 19.02 -35.48
CA GLY A 959 14.30 17.71 -36.06
C GLY A 959 15.63 17.07 -35.62
N LYS A 960 16.31 17.61 -34.60
CA LYS A 960 17.57 17.08 -34.08
C LYS A 960 17.36 15.95 -33.05
N TYR A 961 18.34 15.07 -32.95
CA TYR A 961 18.33 13.95 -31.99
C TYR A 961 18.77 14.41 -30.59
N ALA A 962 18.02 14.00 -29.56
CA ALA A 962 18.36 14.26 -28.16
C ALA A 962 18.19 12.99 -27.33
N LEU A 963 19.31 12.43 -26.86
CA LEU A 963 19.35 11.23 -26.02
C LEU A 963 19.11 11.60 -24.56
N VAL A 964 17.92 11.27 -24.07
CA VAL A 964 17.55 11.56 -22.69
C VAL A 964 17.72 10.31 -21.83
N VAL A 965 18.55 10.43 -20.80
CA VAL A 965 18.85 9.35 -19.88
C VAL A 965 18.69 9.79 -18.42
N ALA A 966 18.30 8.85 -17.58
CA ALA A 966 18.27 9.04 -16.13
C ALA A 966 18.83 7.82 -15.40
N SER A 967 19.30 7.99 -14.17
CA SER A 967 19.79 6.87 -13.35
C SER A 967 18.69 5.87 -12.95
N SER A 968 17.42 6.29 -12.94
CA SER A 968 16.28 5.45 -12.58
C SER A 968 15.19 5.40 -13.65
N GLY A 969 14.48 4.27 -13.74
CA GLY A 969 13.37 4.10 -14.68
C GLY A 969 12.19 5.05 -14.46
N ILE A 970 11.99 5.53 -13.22
CA ILE A 970 10.92 6.49 -12.92
C ILE A 970 11.28 7.90 -13.41
N ALA A 971 12.53 8.32 -13.21
CA ALA A 971 13.00 9.61 -13.72
C ALA A 971 13.02 9.64 -15.25
N ALA A 972 13.38 8.52 -15.90
CA ALA A 972 13.31 8.38 -17.35
C ALA A 972 11.89 8.58 -17.92
N LEU A 973 10.84 8.21 -17.17
CA LEU A 973 9.44 8.38 -17.60
C LEU A 973 8.95 9.84 -17.55
N LEU A 974 9.65 10.74 -16.86
CA LEU A 974 9.28 12.15 -16.74
C LEU A 974 9.68 12.98 -17.98
N LEU A 975 10.54 12.44 -18.83
CA LEU A 975 11.05 13.11 -20.02
C LEU A 975 10.67 12.30 -21.26
N SER A 976 10.26 12.99 -22.34
CA SER A 976 9.83 12.32 -23.56
C SER A 976 10.98 11.50 -24.16
N LYS A 977 10.68 10.24 -24.51
CA LYS A 977 11.65 9.24 -24.99
C LYS A 977 12.81 8.93 -24.00
N GLY A 978 12.63 9.23 -22.71
CA GLY A 978 13.65 8.96 -21.70
C GLY A 978 13.89 7.47 -21.43
N ARG A 979 15.15 7.09 -21.25
CA ARG A 979 15.58 5.72 -20.88
C ARG A 979 16.49 5.72 -19.65
N THR A 980 16.73 4.56 -19.06
CA THR A 980 17.76 4.50 -17.99
C THR A 980 19.16 4.58 -18.59
N ALA A 981 20.10 5.26 -17.91
CA ALA A 981 21.49 5.37 -18.33
C ALA A 981 22.12 3.99 -18.52
N HIS A 982 21.85 3.06 -17.60
CA HIS A 982 22.23 1.64 -17.71
C HIS A 982 21.73 1.01 -19.02
N SER A 983 20.44 1.18 -19.35
CA SER A 983 19.88 0.60 -20.58
C SER A 983 20.37 1.25 -21.87
N ARG A 984 20.60 2.59 -21.87
CA ARG A 984 20.95 3.34 -23.07
C ARG A 984 22.44 3.23 -23.40
N PHE A 985 23.31 3.35 -22.40
CA PHE A 985 24.76 3.38 -22.58
C PHE A 985 25.45 2.05 -22.25
N LYS A 986 24.70 1.03 -21.79
CA LYS A 986 25.25 -0.28 -21.38
C LYS A 986 26.31 -0.17 -20.28
N ILE A 987 26.13 0.79 -19.36
CA ILE A 987 27.00 1.01 -18.19
C ILE A 987 26.80 -0.18 -17.23
N PRO A 988 27.83 -0.92 -16.80
CA PRO A 988 27.69 -2.00 -15.82
C PRO A 988 27.03 -1.53 -14.50
N ILE A 989 26.27 -2.42 -13.84
CA ILE A 989 25.60 -2.09 -12.55
C ILE A 989 26.64 -2.00 -11.42
N ASP A 990 27.62 -2.90 -11.44
CA ASP A 990 28.79 -2.87 -10.56
C ASP A 990 29.95 -2.24 -11.32
N ILE A 991 30.48 -1.13 -10.79
CA ILE A 991 31.56 -0.36 -11.41
C ILE A 991 32.86 -0.61 -10.64
N PHE A 992 33.83 -1.14 -11.36
CA PHE A 992 35.23 -1.35 -10.96
C PHE A 992 36.14 -0.49 -11.84
N ASP A 993 37.41 -0.31 -11.46
CA ASP A 993 38.36 0.53 -12.19
C ASP A 993 38.60 0.06 -13.64
N GLU A 994 38.40 -1.23 -13.96
CA GLU A 994 38.47 -1.76 -15.33
C GLU A 994 37.12 -1.84 -16.07
N SER A 995 36.04 -1.27 -15.52
CA SER A 995 34.71 -1.38 -16.12
C SER A 995 34.60 -0.63 -17.44
N THR A 996 34.12 -1.33 -18.47
CA THR A 996 33.86 -0.77 -19.79
C THR A 996 32.38 -0.88 -20.15
N CYS A 997 31.87 0.06 -20.96
CA CYS A 997 30.50 -0.03 -21.48
C CYS A 997 30.46 -1.05 -22.62
N ASN A 998 29.55 -2.02 -22.55
CA ASN A 998 29.39 -3.06 -23.57
C ASN A 998 28.63 -2.54 -24.81
N VAL A 999 29.20 -1.55 -25.50
CA VAL A 999 28.70 -1.02 -26.78
C VAL A 999 29.64 -1.47 -27.91
N PRO A 1000 29.24 -2.45 -28.74
CA PRO A 1000 30.09 -2.95 -29.82
C PRO A 1000 30.24 -1.89 -30.92
N LYS A 1001 31.48 -1.67 -31.38
CA LYS A 1001 31.87 -0.64 -32.37
C LYS A 1001 31.15 -0.75 -33.74
N GLN A 1002 30.56 -1.91 -34.04
CA GLN A 1002 29.87 -2.23 -35.30
C GLN A 1002 28.36 -2.50 -35.10
N GLY A 1003 27.76 -2.03 -33.99
CA GLY A 1003 26.34 -2.22 -33.69
C GLY A 1003 25.49 -0.97 -33.93
N GLN A 1004 24.18 -1.16 -34.13
CA GLN A 1004 23.21 -0.05 -34.27
C GLN A 1004 23.23 0.93 -33.08
N LEU A 1005 23.59 0.48 -31.88
CA LEU A 1005 23.72 1.37 -30.72
C LEU A 1005 24.95 2.29 -30.81
N ALA A 1006 26.02 1.86 -31.50
CA ALA A 1006 27.22 2.68 -31.69
C ALA A 1006 27.00 3.81 -32.69
N GLU A 1007 26.16 3.60 -33.72
CA GLU A 1007 25.75 4.64 -34.68
C GLU A 1007 24.85 5.73 -34.07
N LEU A 1008 24.37 5.55 -32.82
CA LEU A 1008 23.57 6.52 -32.08
C LEU A 1008 24.42 7.57 -31.34
N PHE A 1009 25.72 7.31 -31.16
CA PHE A 1009 26.70 8.17 -30.49
C PHE A 1009 27.67 8.76 -31.50
#